data_AF-A0A0T5VP90-F1
#
_entry.id   AF-A0A0T5VP90-F1
#
_cell.length_a   1.000
_cell.length_b   1.000
_cell.length_c   1.000
_cell.angle_alpha   90.00
_cell.angle_beta   90.00
_cell.angle_gamma   90.00
#
_symmetry.space_group_name_H-M   'P 1'
#
loop_
_entity.id
_entity.type
_entity.pdbx_description
1 polymer ?
#
loop_
_entity_poly.entity_id
_entity_poly.type
_entity_poly.pdbx_seq_one_letter_code
_entity_poly.pdbx_strand_id
1 'polypeptide(L)'
;MTPFIPTSYFFTDPASVSQTTAQAFGPVSENEFNLTAKFTSTGAQAFAVCKGVVLIQPQGVGSEVVNLILRPYEQPINGLNIRYFVYRGLKKSDFFNGENVLADGNDVSGFIKGINKSFAGFYKNENVPPFLAKYIGFDPTQQAATLPLDQFFFKDSEYVDNAGQFVEKEETAFELPMVAKGTSLGQFIIGECGIDVVLNYGDYQLPAPNAEFNFDLNYARAAGASISLATITDEFQKKLVKEQITQFLDVAAFYGFHCGNGSVNINGTATKGEAIYTAAVSKFSTKNKLYLYIQSDRCRSYNFYGNYLINSTGTESLKLGTVETGLTEHVYGTNGWPLLIDEATHTPATASNSLFLQLVTDNGANSMFYGQVATVLAAKENFLNAEALKAPNATDGTPSLFTKTITLTNPAVATGNTGLNIASFNILIYQGYNYPYILGQETDDQNVTTNVLGLPNFFDDVFDQLNATPLLKATENSDYAVLSSQKVKLISHYHDKTQLGISAVQTLNINDVIETDDPLTPLLKRVTYITEAVDVLNSALSVTGTLTPDTKSNPSVSGAVGDSKTYQLPDAFYYSLQLFTDSTETITGLQLLAKDGSTPNKIILGLTQEENDSLKSLIVTNGLTNARLFLIDLFIDGNELISAENIIYQKYKAGIVGETAAGELKLYLPATDVMVYSLERKYHFTSAYSKYMKEDNYLQELNMVTIDNKL
;
A
#
# COMPACT_ATOMS: atom_id res chain seq x y z
N MET A 1 -12.06 -0.10 -15.28
CA MET A 1 -11.34 0.95 -14.53
C MET A 1 -11.74 2.35 -15.03
N THR A 2 -12.16 3.24 -14.13
CA THR A 2 -12.25 4.68 -14.41
C THR A 2 -10.82 5.20 -14.54
N PRO A 3 -10.41 5.83 -15.65
CA PRO A 3 -9.05 6.31 -15.80
C PRO A 3 -8.71 7.28 -14.65
N PHE A 4 -7.46 7.26 -14.17
CA PHE A 4 -6.98 8.26 -13.22
C PHE A 4 -7.23 9.66 -13.79
N ILE A 5 -7.91 10.56 -13.07
CA ILE A 5 -8.07 11.96 -13.48
C ILE A 5 -7.48 12.84 -12.37
N PRO A 6 -6.15 13.03 -12.37
CA PRO A 6 -5.49 13.70 -11.27
C PRO A 6 -5.74 15.21 -11.32
N THR A 7 -5.97 15.83 -10.16
CA THR A 7 -6.13 17.29 -10.03
C THR A 7 -5.38 17.85 -8.83
N SER A 8 -4.56 18.86 -9.06
CA SER A 8 -3.72 19.45 -8.00
C SER A 8 -3.46 20.94 -8.23
N TYR A 9 -2.83 21.59 -7.24
CA TYR A 9 -2.25 22.92 -7.35
C TYR A 9 -0.73 22.81 -7.38
N PHE A 10 -0.05 23.63 -8.18
CA PHE A 10 1.41 23.66 -8.22
C PHE A 10 1.96 24.34 -6.96
N PHE A 11 2.88 23.70 -6.26
CA PHE A 11 3.25 24.07 -4.88
C PHE A 11 3.87 25.47 -4.71
N THR A 12 4.26 26.17 -5.78
CA THR A 12 4.82 27.53 -5.74
C THR A 12 4.68 28.23 -7.10
N ASP A 13 5.30 29.40 -7.29
CA ASP A 13 5.45 30.00 -8.62
C ASP A 13 6.54 29.26 -9.42
N PRO A 14 6.25 28.63 -10.57
CA PRO A 14 7.26 27.88 -11.33
C PRO A 14 8.48 28.70 -11.77
N ALA A 15 8.34 30.02 -11.92
CA ALA A 15 9.47 30.88 -12.27
C ALA A 15 10.52 30.97 -11.16
N SER A 16 10.14 30.65 -9.92
CA SER A 16 11.02 30.67 -8.75
C SER A 16 11.80 29.37 -8.57
N VAL A 17 11.49 28.31 -9.32
CA VAL A 17 12.08 26.98 -9.15
C VAL A 17 13.20 26.77 -10.17
N SER A 18 14.38 26.49 -9.67
CA SER A 18 15.51 25.99 -10.47
C SER A 18 16.17 24.80 -9.76
N GLN A 19 16.49 23.74 -10.49
CA GLN A 19 17.06 22.53 -9.91
C GLN A 19 18.31 22.09 -10.68
N THR A 20 19.38 21.80 -9.95
CA THR A 20 20.57 21.12 -10.47
C THR A 20 20.43 19.59 -10.36
N THR A 21 21.21 18.82 -11.12
CA THR A 21 21.17 17.34 -11.03
C THR A 21 21.48 16.80 -9.64
N ALA A 22 22.35 17.47 -8.87
CA ALA A 22 22.67 17.06 -7.49
C ALA A 22 21.50 17.25 -6.51
N GLN A 23 20.55 18.11 -6.85
CA GLN A 23 19.34 18.39 -6.08
C GLN A 23 18.17 17.47 -6.45
N ALA A 24 18.35 16.63 -7.47
CA ALA A 24 17.31 15.76 -8.00
C ALA A 24 16.90 14.66 -7.02
N PHE A 25 15.63 14.25 -7.09
CA PHE A 25 15.17 12.98 -6.57
C PHE A 25 15.82 11.82 -7.35
N GLY A 26 16.14 10.72 -6.66
CA GLY A 26 16.66 9.52 -7.29
C GLY A 26 18.03 9.07 -6.79
N PRO A 27 18.62 8.04 -7.44
CA PRO A 27 19.90 7.49 -7.03
C PRO A 27 21.03 8.49 -7.28
N VAL A 28 21.85 8.71 -6.25
CA VAL A 28 23.11 9.47 -6.33
C VAL A 28 24.27 8.50 -6.61
N SER A 29 24.24 7.34 -5.96
CA SER A 29 25.17 6.23 -6.15
C SER A 29 24.46 4.91 -5.82
N GLU A 30 25.17 3.79 -5.79
CA GLU A 30 24.61 2.51 -5.30
C GLU A 30 24.31 2.49 -3.79
N ASN A 31 24.89 3.43 -3.05
CA ASN A 31 24.81 3.54 -1.59
C ASN A 31 24.08 4.81 -1.11
N GLU A 32 23.62 5.67 -2.02
CA GLU A 32 22.93 6.91 -1.68
C GLU A 32 21.77 7.21 -2.63
N PHE A 33 20.61 7.55 -2.08
CA PHE A 33 19.41 7.93 -2.81
C PHE A 33 18.76 9.18 -2.19
N ASN A 34 18.49 10.19 -3.02
CA ASN A 34 17.80 11.39 -2.60
C ASN A 34 16.28 11.18 -2.60
N LEU A 35 15.65 11.35 -1.44
CA LEU A 35 14.19 11.26 -1.28
C LEU A 35 13.51 12.63 -1.45
N THR A 36 14.21 13.71 -1.11
CA THR A 36 13.73 15.08 -1.32
C THR A 36 14.07 15.59 -2.69
N ALA A 37 13.07 16.06 -3.44
CA ALA A 37 13.31 16.88 -4.61
C ALA A 37 13.68 18.30 -4.18
N LYS A 38 14.99 18.55 -4.06
CA LYS A 38 15.52 19.87 -3.69
C LYS A 38 15.46 20.83 -4.87
N PHE A 39 15.40 22.13 -4.59
CA PHE A 39 15.48 23.17 -5.61
C PHE A 39 15.98 24.48 -4.99
N THR A 40 16.52 25.35 -5.84
CA THR A 40 16.86 26.73 -5.46
C THR A 40 15.67 27.64 -5.73
N SER A 41 15.17 28.28 -4.67
CA SER A 41 14.07 29.25 -4.73
C SER A 41 14.57 30.70 -4.73
N THR A 42 13.83 31.57 -5.42
CA THR A 42 14.00 33.03 -5.35
C THR A 42 13.16 33.68 -4.24
N GLY A 43 12.59 32.89 -3.31
CA GLY A 43 11.80 33.36 -2.18
C GLY A 43 10.30 33.52 -2.47
N ALA A 44 9.73 32.64 -3.30
CA ALA A 44 8.34 32.72 -3.72
C ALA A 44 7.35 32.11 -2.71
N GLN A 45 6.08 32.47 -2.88
CA GLN A 45 4.96 31.94 -2.10
C GLN A 45 4.80 30.43 -2.34
N ALA A 46 4.65 29.67 -1.25
CA ALA A 46 4.21 28.28 -1.28
C ALA A 46 2.68 28.18 -1.23
N PHE A 47 2.12 27.18 -1.91
CA PHE A 47 0.68 26.91 -1.99
C PHE A 47 0.38 25.45 -1.66
N ALA A 48 -0.77 25.22 -1.02
CA ALA A 48 -1.27 23.88 -0.71
C ALA A 48 -1.57 23.09 -2.00
N VAL A 49 -0.90 21.95 -2.22
CA VAL A 49 -1.09 21.11 -3.42
C VAL A 49 -2.52 20.56 -3.51
N CYS A 50 -3.10 20.20 -2.37
CA CYS A 50 -4.46 19.71 -2.23
C CYS A 50 -5.09 20.21 -0.92
N LYS A 51 -6.37 19.89 -0.70
CA LYS A 51 -7.01 20.13 0.61
C LYS A 51 -6.43 19.14 1.62
N GLY A 52 -6.04 19.61 2.81
CA GLY A 52 -5.39 18.76 3.80
C GLY A 52 -5.25 19.39 5.18
N VAL A 53 -4.76 18.59 6.13
CA VAL A 53 -4.43 19.00 7.50
C VAL A 53 -2.94 19.31 7.58
N VAL A 54 -2.57 20.37 8.30
CA VAL A 54 -1.22 20.92 8.30
C VAL A 54 -0.58 20.85 9.69
N LEU A 55 0.67 20.37 9.73
CA LEU A 55 1.58 20.40 10.88
C LEU A 55 2.82 21.24 10.53
N ILE A 56 3.26 22.11 11.43
CA ILE A 56 4.50 22.90 11.24
C ILE A 56 5.58 22.44 12.23
N GLN A 57 6.79 22.22 11.72
CA GLN A 57 7.95 21.79 12.49
C GLN A 57 9.17 22.67 12.14
N PRO A 58 10.10 22.92 13.08
CA PRO A 58 11.32 23.66 12.77
C PRO A 58 12.23 22.87 11.84
N GLN A 59 12.93 23.55 10.93
CA GLN A 59 13.97 22.93 10.11
C GLN A 59 15.31 22.94 10.86
N GLY A 60 15.42 22.11 11.90
CA GLY A 60 16.57 22.08 12.82
C GLY A 60 16.42 23.00 14.04
N VAL A 61 17.25 22.79 15.06
CA VAL A 61 17.20 23.54 16.33
C VAL A 61 17.62 24.99 16.11
N GLY A 62 16.80 25.95 16.57
CA GLY A 62 17.10 27.38 16.49
C GLY A 62 17.03 27.98 15.09
N SER A 63 16.46 27.25 14.12
CA SER A 63 16.37 27.69 12.73
C SER A 63 15.35 28.82 12.54
N GLU A 64 15.66 29.76 11.64
CA GLU A 64 14.73 30.77 11.11
C GLU A 64 13.85 30.20 9.96
N VAL A 65 13.84 28.88 9.84
CA VAL A 65 13.18 28.13 8.78
C VAL A 65 12.31 27.04 9.40
N VAL A 66 11.17 26.80 8.79
CA VAL A 66 10.22 25.75 9.17
C VAL A 66 9.93 24.83 7.98
N ASN A 67 9.56 23.60 8.31
CA ASN A 67 8.99 22.64 7.39
C ASN A 67 7.49 22.54 7.67
N LEU A 68 6.70 22.43 6.60
CA LEU A 68 5.26 22.26 6.67
C LEU A 68 4.91 20.88 6.12
N ILE A 69 4.20 20.09 6.93
CA ILE A 69 3.74 18.75 6.58
C ILE A 69 2.24 18.83 6.34
N LEU A 70 1.81 18.52 5.13
CA LEU A 70 0.40 18.51 4.73
C LEU A 70 -0.04 17.06 4.51
N ARG A 71 -0.95 16.57 5.35
CA ARG A 71 -1.66 15.30 5.15
C ARG A 71 -2.90 15.54 4.30
N PRO A 72 -3.03 14.95 3.09
CA PRO A 72 -4.20 15.12 2.26
C PRO A 72 -5.49 14.68 2.96
N TYR A 73 -6.51 15.53 2.92
CA TYR A 73 -7.90 15.16 3.25
C TYR A 73 -8.64 14.73 1.97
N GLU A 74 -8.32 15.39 0.86
CA GLU A 74 -8.77 15.03 -0.49
C GLU A 74 -7.55 14.60 -1.29
N GLN A 75 -7.54 13.34 -1.77
CA GLN A 75 -6.43 12.80 -2.55
C GLN A 75 -6.38 13.47 -3.93
N PRO A 76 -5.22 13.99 -4.37
CA PRO A 76 -5.10 14.62 -5.69
C PRO A 76 -5.12 13.59 -6.83
N ILE A 77 -4.89 12.31 -6.54
CA ILE A 77 -4.92 11.19 -7.48
C ILE A 77 -5.76 10.07 -6.86
N ASN A 78 -6.99 9.88 -7.31
CA ASN A 78 -7.85 8.79 -6.83
C ASN A 78 -7.23 7.44 -7.21
N GLY A 79 -7.06 6.52 -6.26
CA GLY A 79 -6.43 5.21 -6.47
C GLY A 79 -4.91 5.19 -6.27
N LEU A 80 -4.27 6.34 -6.03
CA LEU A 80 -2.90 6.43 -5.54
C LEU A 80 -2.86 7.34 -4.31
N ASN A 81 -2.79 6.72 -3.14
CA ASN A 81 -2.89 7.47 -1.90
C ASN A 81 -1.55 8.13 -1.54
N ILE A 82 -1.61 9.42 -1.26
CA ILE A 82 -0.50 10.23 -0.76
C ILE A 82 -0.70 10.41 0.74
N ARG A 83 0.34 10.06 1.51
CA ARG A 83 0.37 10.22 2.97
C ARG A 83 0.66 11.66 3.35
N TYR A 84 1.73 12.22 2.79
CA TYR A 84 2.16 13.60 3.08
C TYR A 84 2.73 14.30 1.86
N PHE A 85 2.50 15.61 1.79
CA PHE A 85 3.39 16.55 1.12
C PHE A 85 4.23 17.27 2.17
N VAL A 86 5.55 17.24 2.06
CA VAL A 86 6.45 17.94 2.99
C VAL A 86 7.11 19.09 2.25
N TYR A 87 6.81 20.31 2.68
CA TYR A 87 7.43 21.54 2.18
C TYR A 87 8.62 21.85 3.08
N ARG A 88 9.82 21.89 2.50
CA ARG A 88 11.06 22.17 3.22
C ARG A 88 11.58 23.55 2.86
N GLY A 89 11.96 24.34 3.86
CA GLY A 89 12.57 25.65 3.60
C GLY A 89 11.62 26.86 3.63
N LEU A 90 10.59 26.89 4.49
CA LEU A 90 9.71 28.07 4.60
C LEU A 90 10.20 29.06 5.66
N LYS A 91 10.01 30.37 5.44
CA LYS A 91 10.40 31.41 6.39
C LYS A 91 9.60 31.29 7.68
N LYS A 92 10.28 31.13 8.83
CA LYS A 92 9.62 31.08 10.15
C LYS A 92 8.85 32.37 10.48
N SER A 93 9.38 33.51 10.04
CA SER A 93 8.78 34.84 10.24
C SER A 93 7.41 35.00 9.59
N ASP A 94 7.04 34.12 8.64
CA ASP A 94 5.73 34.16 7.98
C ASP A 94 4.64 33.44 8.80
N PHE A 95 5.03 32.78 9.91
CA PHE A 95 4.13 32.01 10.76
C PHE A 95 4.09 32.50 12.20
N PHE A 96 5.23 32.95 12.74
CA PHE A 96 5.37 33.21 14.17
C PHE A 96 6.00 34.57 14.49
N ASN A 97 5.58 35.14 15.62
CA ASN A 97 6.26 36.24 16.31
C ASN A 97 6.48 35.85 17.78
N GLY A 98 7.71 35.43 18.10
CA GLY A 98 8.01 34.77 19.38
C GLY A 98 7.30 33.42 19.49
N GLU A 99 6.56 33.23 20.58
CA GLU A 99 5.76 32.01 20.84
C GLU A 99 4.36 32.06 20.23
N ASN A 100 3.96 33.19 19.64
CA ASN A 100 2.63 33.38 19.06
C ASN A 100 2.63 33.11 17.57
N VAL A 101 1.53 32.56 17.07
CA VAL A 101 1.15 32.63 15.66
C VAL A 101 0.97 34.09 15.27
N LEU A 102 1.37 34.47 14.06
CA LEU A 102 1.11 35.81 13.53
C LEU A 102 -0.38 36.15 13.59
N ALA A 103 -0.68 37.36 14.03
CA ALA A 103 -2.04 37.90 14.00
C ALA A 103 -2.53 38.05 12.55
N ASP A 104 -3.85 38.03 12.37
CA ASP A 104 -4.47 38.36 11.08
C ASP A 104 -4.09 39.79 10.65
N GLY A 105 -3.82 39.96 9.35
CA GLY A 105 -3.34 41.20 8.77
C GLY A 105 -3.29 41.13 7.25
N ASN A 106 -3.04 42.25 6.59
CA ASN A 106 -3.04 42.28 5.12
C ASN A 106 -1.90 41.47 4.50
N ASP A 107 -0.74 41.45 5.16
CA ASP A 107 0.51 40.91 4.63
C ASP A 107 0.81 39.45 5.03
N VAL A 108 -0.13 38.77 5.70
CA VAL A 108 0.02 37.35 6.09
C VAL A 108 -0.58 36.40 5.04
N SER A 109 -0.09 35.16 5.04
CA SER A 109 -0.54 34.12 4.12
C SER A 109 -2.01 33.74 4.33
N GLY A 110 -2.64 33.15 3.31
CA GLY A 110 -4.02 32.68 3.41
C GLY A 110 -4.22 31.62 4.49
N PHE A 111 -3.18 30.84 4.78
CA PHE A 111 -3.15 29.90 5.90
C PHE A 111 -3.29 30.63 7.24
N ILE A 112 -2.44 31.63 7.51
CA ILE A 112 -2.49 32.42 8.75
C ILE A 112 -3.84 33.11 8.92
N LYS A 113 -4.39 33.70 7.84
CA LYS A 113 -5.76 34.29 7.85
C LYS A 113 -6.81 33.25 8.22
N GLY A 114 -6.74 32.07 7.59
CA GLY A 114 -7.70 30.98 7.80
C GLY A 114 -7.70 30.46 9.24
N ILE A 115 -6.52 30.20 9.80
CA ILE A 115 -6.42 29.64 11.15
C ILE A 115 -6.79 30.65 12.23
N ASN A 116 -6.41 31.93 12.07
CA ASN A 116 -6.81 32.99 13.02
C ASN A 116 -8.33 33.15 13.04
N LYS A 117 -8.98 33.14 11.86
CA LYS A 117 -10.44 33.19 11.76
C LYS A 117 -11.10 32.00 12.44
N SER A 118 -10.59 30.79 12.24
CA SER A 118 -11.12 29.58 12.91
C SER A 118 -10.93 29.63 14.42
N PHE A 119 -9.75 30.05 14.89
CA PHE A 119 -9.43 30.18 16.30
C PHE A 119 -10.32 31.22 16.99
N ALA A 120 -10.44 32.43 16.43
CA ALA A 120 -11.35 33.45 16.96
C ALA A 120 -12.83 33.00 16.91
N GLY A 121 -13.21 32.27 15.86
CA GLY A 121 -14.57 31.72 15.70
C GLY A 121 -14.93 30.70 16.79
N PHE A 122 -13.98 29.90 17.25
CA PHE A 122 -14.17 28.95 18.36
C PHE A 122 -14.61 29.65 19.66
N TYR A 123 -14.03 30.81 19.95
CA TYR A 123 -14.32 31.59 21.16
C TYR A 123 -15.53 32.55 21.05
N LYS A 124 -16.25 32.58 19.92
CA LYS A 124 -17.56 33.30 19.74
C LYS A 124 -17.63 34.75 20.29
N ASN A 125 -16.52 35.50 20.22
CA ASN A 125 -16.36 36.88 20.75
C ASN A 125 -16.18 37.01 22.28
N GLU A 126 -15.77 35.95 22.98
CA GLU A 126 -15.21 36.04 24.33
C GLU A 126 -13.77 36.58 24.31
N ASN A 127 -13.12 36.64 25.49
CA ASN A 127 -11.70 36.95 25.57
C ASN A 127 -10.89 35.82 24.88
N VAL A 128 -10.52 36.06 23.62
CA VAL A 128 -9.67 35.15 22.84
C VAL A 128 -8.28 35.11 23.46
N PRO A 129 -7.79 33.95 23.95
CA PRO A 129 -6.44 33.84 24.48
C PRO A 129 -5.40 34.02 23.37
N PRO A 130 -4.11 34.22 23.71
CA PRO A 130 -3.05 34.24 22.71
C PRO A 130 -3.03 32.95 21.88
N PHE A 131 -2.96 33.07 20.55
CA PHE A 131 -2.83 31.93 19.66
C PHE A 131 -1.36 31.49 19.62
N LEU A 132 -1.01 30.47 20.41
CA LEU A 132 0.36 29.98 20.55
C LEU A 132 0.79 29.08 19.38
N ALA A 133 2.07 29.10 19.06
CA ALA A 133 2.70 28.31 18.00
C ALA A 133 2.51 26.79 18.18
N LYS A 134 2.49 26.33 19.44
CA LYS A 134 2.24 24.92 19.77
C LYS A 134 0.89 24.40 19.26
N TYR A 135 -0.11 25.28 19.13
CA TYR A 135 -1.44 24.89 18.63
C TYR A 135 -1.47 24.55 17.14
N ILE A 136 -0.40 24.84 16.39
CA ILE A 136 -0.20 24.35 15.01
C ILE A 136 1.00 23.39 14.91
N GLY A 137 1.37 22.80 16.05
CA GLY A 137 2.37 21.76 16.21
C GLY A 137 3.81 22.22 16.38
N PHE A 138 4.09 23.53 16.40
CA PHE A 138 5.44 24.03 16.60
C PHE A 138 5.77 24.11 18.09
N ASP A 139 6.30 23.01 18.66
CA ASP A 139 6.82 22.95 20.04
C ASP A 139 8.08 22.08 20.13
N PRO A 140 9.23 22.55 19.62
CA PRO A 140 10.46 21.77 19.64
C PRO A 140 11.00 21.46 21.03
N THR A 141 10.53 22.17 22.08
CA THR A 141 11.03 21.98 23.44
C THR A 141 10.41 20.79 24.13
N GLN A 142 9.14 20.50 23.84
CA GLN A 142 8.41 19.38 24.42
C GLN A 142 8.34 18.16 23.48
N GLN A 143 8.63 18.31 22.20
CA GLN A 143 8.49 17.23 21.22
C GLN A 143 9.83 16.53 20.93
N ALA A 144 9.98 15.30 21.43
CA ALA A 144 11.12 14.45 21.13
C ALA A 144 11.24 14.17 19.61
N ALA A 145 12.47 14.16 19.09
CA ALA A 145 12.69 14.02 17.65
C ALA A 145 12.29 12.64 17.08
N THR A 146 12.19 11.62 17.93
CA THR A 146 11.74 10.28 17.55
C THR A 146 10.22 10.11 17.55
N LEU A 147 9.45 11.16 17.85
CA LEU A 147 7.99 11.08 17.82
C LEU A 147 7.51 10.83 16.37
N PRO A 148 6.71 9.78 16.12
CA PRO A 148 6.11 9.54 14.81
C PRO A 148 5.17 10.67 14.39
N LEU A 149 5.16 11.01 13.10
CA LEU A 149 4.23 12.00 12.54
C LEU A 149 2.76 11.61 12.75
N ASP A 150 2.46 10.30 12.74
CA ASP A 150 1.11 9.81 12.94
C ASP A 150 0.51 10.19 14.29
N GLN A 151 1.34 10.32 15.34
CA GLN A 151 0.89 10.76 16.66
C GLN A 151 0.38 12.21 16.67
N PHE A 152 0.59 12.98 15.60
CA PHE A 152 0.02 14.31 15.46
C PHE A 152 -1.26 14.32 14.64
N PHE A 153 -1.37 13.45 13.64
CA PHE A 153 -2.49 13.42 12.69
C PHE A 153 -3.63 12.45 13.06
N PHE A 154 -3.35 11.48 13.94
CA PHE A 154 -4.28 10.41 14.34
C PHE A 154 -4.44 10.31 15.85
N LYS A 155 -4.06 11.35 16.60
CA LYS A 155 -4.16 11.34 18.07
C LYS A 155 -5.59 11.33 18.56
N ASP A 156 -5.74 10.73 19.73
CA ASP A 156 -6.81 11.03 20.68
C ASP A 156 -6.26 11.95 21.76
N SER A 157 -7.13 12.75 22.39
CA SER A 157 -6.74 13.56 23.55
C SER A 157 -6.36 12.66 24.73
N GLU A 158 -5.06 12.58 25.03
CA GLU A 158 -4.53 11.87 26.19
C GLU A 158 -4.43 12.79 27.40
N TYR A 159 -4.88 12.36 28.59
CA TYR A 159 -4.77 13.13 29.83
C TYR A 159 -3.77 12.47 30.80
N VAL A 160 -2.87 13.27 31.35
CA VAL A 160 -1.88 12.85 32.35
C VAL A 160 -2.19 13.51 33.70
N ASP A 161 -1.97 12.78 34.79
CA ASP A 161 -2.06 13.34 36.14
C ASP A 161 -0.89 14.30 36.37
N ASN A 162 -1.20 15.58 36.55
CA ASN A 162 -0.27 16.60 36.96
C ASN A 162 -0.72 17.19 38.30
N ALA A 163 -0.10 16.72 39.38
CA ALA A 163 -0.37 17.17 40.74
C ALA A 163 -1.85 17.03 41.19
N GLY A 164 -2.52 15.95 40.80
CA GLY A 164 -3.91 15.65 41.16
C GLY A 164 -4.95 16.25 40.22
N GLN A 165 -4.52 16.88 39.12
CA GLN A 165 -5.40 17.32 38.03
C GLN A 165 -5.04 16.57 36.75
N PHE A 166 -6.06 16.01 36.09
CA PHE A 166 -5.90 15.43 34.76
C PHE A 166 -5.83 16.56 33.73
N VAL A 167 -4.65 16.77 33.17
CA VAL A 167 -4.39 17.75 32.10
C VAL A 167 -4.05 17.02 30.82
N GLU A 168 -4.48 17.56 29.68
CA GLU A 168 -4.12 16.97 28.38
C GLU A 168 -2.59 16.99 28.21
N LYS A 169 -2.03 15.91 27.65
CA LYS A 169 -0.60 15.71 27.45
C LYS A 169 -0.04 16.85 26.58
N GLU A 170 0.89 17.61 27.16
CA GLU A 170 1.31 18.90 26.58
C GLU A 170 1.89 18.79 25.16
N GLU A 171 2.61 17.71 24.86
CA GLU A 171 3.24 17.45 23.56
C GLU A 171 2.24 17.44 22.38
N THR A 172 0.97 17.11 22.67
CA THR A 172 -0.09 16.87 21.68
C THR A 172 -1.40 17.59 22.00
N ALA A 173 -1.46 18.49 22.99
CA ALA A 173 -2.69 19.18 23.41
C ALA A 173 -3.12 20.31 22.45
N PHE A 174 -3.61 19.95 21.25
CA PHE A 174 -4.07 20.89 20.21
C PHE A 174 -4.87 20.22 19.09
N GLU A 175 -5.52 20.97 18.21
CA GLU A 175 -6.12 20.44 16.97
C GLU A 175 -5.42 21.04 15.75
N LEU A 176 -5.01 20.19 14.81
CA LEU A 176 -4.28 20.65 13.63
C LEU A 176 -5.20 21.35 12.61
N PRO A 177 -4.77 22.48 12.02
CA PRO A 177 -5.59 23.23 11.09
C PRO A 177 -5.72 22.55 9.72
N MET A 178 -6.89 22.73 9.10
CA MET A 178 -7.16 22.32 7.72
C MET A 178 -6.98 23.49 6.74
N VAL A 179 -6.45 23.20 5.55
CA VAL A 179 -6.26 24.15 4.45
C VAL A 179 -6.96 23.70 3.19
N ALA A 180 -7.42 24.66 2.39
CA ALA A 180 -7.97 24.39 1.06
C ALA A 180 -6.83 24.29 0.03
N LYS A 181 -7.10 23.58 -1.07
CA LYS A 181 -6.21 23.52 -2.25
C LYS A 181 -5.93 24.94 -2.77
N GLY A 182 -4.66 25.25 -3.04
CA GLY A 182 -4.22 26.55 -3.55
C GLY A 182 -4.15 27.67 -2.51
N THR A 183 -4.45 27.42 -1.23
CA THR A 183 -4.22 28.41 -0.17
C THR A 183 -2.73 28.71 -0.05
N SER A 184 -2.36 29.98 0.03
CA SER A 184 -0.98 30.41 0.30
C SER A 184 -0.58 30.03 1.73
N LEU A 185 0.56 29.34 1.87
CA LEU A 185 1.02 28.76 3.14
C LEU A 185 2.01 29.68 3.86
N GLY A 186 3.05 30.12 3.14
CA GLY A 186 4.15 31.00 3.57
C GLY A 186 5.17 31.08 2.43
N GLN A 187 6.20 31.91 2.52
CA GLN A 187 7.22 32.00 1.49
C GLN A 187 8.35 30.99 1.73
N PHE A 188 8.87 30.43 0.64
CA PHE A 188 10.17 29.77 0.68
C PHE A 188 11.27 30.79 1.00
N ILE A 189 12.36 30.32 1.60
CA ILE A 189 13.58 31.13 1.71
C ILE A 189 14.21 31.34 0.32
N ILE A 190 15.08 32.34 0.21
CA ILE A 190 15.98 32.44 -0.95
C ILE A 190 17.11 31.43 -0.73
N GLY A 191 17.33 30.54 -1.70
CA GLY A 191 18.32 29.48 -1.60
C GLY A 191 17.72 28.09 -1.71
N GLU A 192 18.38 27.09 -1.11
CA GLU A 192 17.96 25.69 -1.21
C GLU A 192 16.73 25.39 -0.33
N CYS A 193 15.71 24.84 -0.98
CA CYS A 193 14.45 24.36 -0.41
C CYS A 193 14.19 22.94 -0.93
N GLY A 194 13.07 22.33 -0.53
CA GLY A 194 12.70 21.00 -1.03
C GLY A 194 11.23 20.67 -0.91
N ILE A 195 10.82 19.64 -1.63
CA ILE A 195 9.49 19.06 -1.52
C ILE A 195 9.58 17.53 -1.56
N ASP A 196 8.82 16.88 -0.68
CA ASP A 196 8.64 15.43 -0.68
C ASP A 196 7.19 15.08 -0.99
N VAL A 197 7.00 14.02 -1.77
CA VAL A 197 5.71 13.37 -1.98
C VAL A 197 5.80 11.96 -1.40
N VAL A 198 5.09 11.71 -0.30
CA VAL A 198 5.13 10.45 0.43
C VAL A 198 3.87 9.65 0.11
N LEU A 199 4.01 8.39 -0.30
CA LEU A 199 2.90 7.49 -0.61
C LEU A 199 2.31 6.88 0.67
N ASN A 200 1.01 6.55 0.63
CA ASN A 200 0.30 5.88 1.72
C ASN A 200 -0.05 4.44 1.32
N TYR A 201 0.24 3.49 2.20
CA TYR A 201 -0.14 2.09 2.07
C TYR A 201 -1.14 1.62 3.15
N GLY A 202 -1.64 2.55 3.96
CA GLY A 202 -2.70 2.33 4.93
C GLY A 202 -2.49 3.14 6.21
N ASP A 203 -3.59 3.39 6.92
CA ASP A 203 -3.59 4.11 8.19
C ASP A 203 -3.39 3.12 9.35
N TYR A 204 -2.23 2.45 9.37
CA TYR A 204 -1.81 1.51 10.41
C TYR A 204 -0.35 1.75 10.82
N GLN A 205 0.03 1.12 11.93
CA GLN A 205 1.41 1.06 12.42
C GLN A 205 1.85 -0.40 12.55
N LEU A 206 3.09 -0.65 12.12
CA LEU A 206 3.80 -1.90 12.37
C LEU A 206 4.66 -1.81 13.63
N PRO A 207 4.77 -2.90 14.43
CA PRO A 207 5.69 -2.93 15.55
C PRO A 207 7.14 -2.79 15.06
N ALA A 208 7.99 -2.16 15.88
CA ALA A 208 9.42 -2.05 15.60
C ALA A 208 10.19 -3.30 16.11
N PRO A 209 11.27 -3.72 15.43
CA PRO A 209 11.76 -3.20 14.16
C PRO A 209 10.90 -3.67 12.97
N ASN A 210 10.73 -2.82 11.96
CA ASN A 210 10.12 -3.18 10.69
C ASN A 210 10.93 -2.57 9.53
N ALA A 211 10.58 -2.95 8.29
CA ALA A 211 11.32 -2.54 7.10
C ALA A 211 10.86 -1.20 6.49
N GLU A 212 9.84 -0.55 7.06
CA GLU A 212 9.29 0.71 6.53
C GLU A 212 10.19 1.91 6.87
N PHE A 213 9.94 3.03 6.19
CA PHE A 213 10.69 4.26 6.46
C PHE A 213 10.15 4.89 7.75
N ASN A 214 11.04 5.37 8.62
CA ASN A 214 10.61 6.00 9.86
C ASN A 214 10.16 7.44 9.63
N PHE A 215 8.85 7.67 9.55
CA PHE A 215 8.25 8.99 9.42
C PHE A 215 8.11 9.68 10.79
N ASP A 216 9.24 10.07 11.39
CA ASP A 216 9.31 10.77 12.68
C ASP A 216 9.65 12.26 12.54
N LEU A 217 9.78 12.95 13.68
CA LEU A 217 10.19 14.36 13.70
C LEU A 217 11.66 14.57 13.29
N ASN A 218 12.56 13.58 13.34
CA ASN A 218 13.89 13.71 12.76
C ASN A 218 13.78 13.91 11.25
N TYR A 219 13.00 13.07 10.58
CA TYR A 219 12.68 13.21 9.17
C TYR A 219 11.97 14.55 8.88
N ALA A 220 10.95 14.90 9.67
CA ALA A 220 10.14 16.09 9.46
C ALA A 220 10.92 17.40 9.66
N ARG A 221 11.92 17.41 10.55
CA ARG A 221 12.76 18.58 10.88
C ARG A 221 14.01 18.71 10.01
N ALA A 222 14.35 17.70 9.21
CA ALA A 222 15.53 17.74 8.33
C ALA A 222 15.38 18.79 7.19
N ALA A 223 16.50 19.34 6.71
CA ALA A 223 16.49 20.22 5.53
C ALA A 223 16.22 19.47 4.22
N GLY A 224 16.47 18.16 4.21
CA GLY A 224 16.16 17.22 3.14
C GLY A 224 16.38 15.80 3.64
N ALA A 225 15.79 14.83 2.95
CA ALA A 225 15.90 13.41 3.27
C ALA A 225 16.65 12.65 2.17
N SER A 226 17.49 11.72 2.60
CA SER A 226 18.17 10.74 1.76
C SER A 226 18.31 9.42 2.51
N ILE A 227 18.50 8.35 1.75
CA ILE A 227 18.86 7.04 2.29
C ILE A 227 20.35 6.84 2.01
N SER A 228 21.12 6.54 3.06
CA SER A 228 22.53 6.18 2.96
C SER A 228 22.75 4.76 3.48
N LEU A 229 23.43 3.94 2.68
CA LEU A 229 23.77 2.56 3.02
C LEU A 229 25.20 2.43 3.56
N ALA A 230 25.94 3.55 3.69
CA ALA A 230 27.36 3.56 4.02
C ALA A 230 27.70 2.89 5.36
N THR A 231 26.75 2.87 6.29
CA THR A 231 26.90 2.27 7.63
C THR A 231 26.33 0.85 7.74
N ILE A 232 25.68 0.34 6.68
CA ILE A 232 25.03 -0.97 6.67
C ILE A 232 25.98 -1.97 6.00
N THR A 233 26.36 -3.03 6.71
CA THR A 233 27.27 -4.06 6.19
C THR A 233 26.54 -5.29 5.66
N ASP A 234 25.38 -5.62 6.24
CA ASP A 234 24.58 -6.77 5.84
C ASP A 234 23.83 -6.51 4.52
N GLU A 235 24.03 -7.38 3.52
CA GLU A 235 23.45 -7.21 2.18
C GLU A 235 21.93 -7.38 2.15
N PHE A 236 21.37 -8.24 3.02
CA PHE A 236 19.93 -8.38 3.11
C PHE A 236 19.28 -7.14 3.72
N GLN A 237 19.88 -6.58 4.78
CA GLN A 237 19.46 -5.30 5.35
C GLN A 237 19.60 -4.15 4.33
N LYS A 238 20.64 -4.12 3.51
CA LYS A 238 20.73 -3.15 2.40
C LYS A 238 19.57 -3.31 1.44
N LYS A 239 19.21 -4.54 1.03
CA LYS A 239 18.03 -4.77 0.17
C LYS A 239 16.76 -4.25 0.83
N LEU A 240 16.53 -4.56 2.11
CA LEU A 240 15.37 -4.10 2.85
C LEU A 240 15.28 -2.57 2.92
N VAL A 241 16.37 -1.89 3.25
CA VAL A 241 16.42 -0.42 3.31
C VAL A 241 16.24 0.20 1.93
N LYS A 242 16.75 -0.44 0.87
CA LYS A 242 16.51 0.00 -0.51
C LYS A 242 15.05 -0.04 -0.92
N GLU A 243 14.24 -0.96 -0.39
CA GLU A 243 12.78 -0.98 -0.66
C GLU A 243 12.08 0.28 -0.16
N GLN A 244 12.63 1.00 0.81
CA GLN A 244 11.99 2.17 1.42
C GLN A 244 11.76 3.31 0.42
N ILE A 245 12.55 3.40 -0.65
CA ILE A 245 12.37 4.42 -1.70
C ILE A 245 10.99 4.35 -2.35
N THR A 246 10.35 3.18 -2.32
CA THR A 246 9.01 2.96 -2.91
C THR A 246 7.91 3.71 -2.16
N GLN A 247 8.17 4.21 -0.95
CA GLN A 247 7.26 5.08 -0.19
C GLN A 247 7.35 6.56 -0.61
N PHE A 248 8.19 6.89 -1.59
CA PHE A 248 8.39 8.26 -2.07
C PHE A 248 8.16 8.36 -3.57
N LEU A 249 7.74 9.54 -4.02
CA LEU A 249 7.53 9.85 -5.43
C LEU A 249 8.24 11.15 -5.80
N ASP A 250 8.90 11.18 -6.97
CA ASP A 250 9.45 12.41 -7.53
C ASP A 250 8.33 13.43 -7.81
N VAL A 251 8.48 14.66 -7.32
CA VAL A 251 7.51 15.73 -7.58
C VAL A 251 7.36 16.05 -9.07
N ALA A 252 8.43 15.90 -9.87
CA ALA A 252 8.33 16.07 -11.32
C ALA A 252 7.45 15.00 -11.95
N ALA A 253 7.58 13.75 -11.50
CA ALA A 253 6.76 12.63 -11.94
C ALA A 253 5.30 12.75 -11.46
N PHE A 254 5.08 13.24 -10.24
CA PHE A 254 3.75 13.56 -9.73
C PHE A 254 3.02 14.56 -10.65
N TYR A 255 3.65 15.68 -11.01
CA TYR A 255 3.03 16.65 -11.91
C TYR A 255 2.98 16.17 -13.37
N GLY A 256 3.99 15.46 -13.85
CA GLY A 256 4.00 14.94 -15.22
C GLY A 256 2.96 13.84 -15.44
N PHE A 257 2.58 13.08 -14.41
CA PHE A 257 1.43 12.18 -14.45
C PHE A 257 0.11 12.90 -14.80
N HIS A 258 -0.03 14.20 -14.45
CA HIS A 258 -1.20 15.00 -14.83
C HIS A 258 -1.24 15.34 -16.33
N CYS A 259 -0.14 15.18 -17.08
CA CYS A 259 -0.09 15.52 -18.51
C CYS A 259 -0.93 14.60 -19.38
N GLY A 260 -1.22 13.36 -18.94
CA GLY A 260 -2.03 12.42 -19.72
C GLY A 260 -3.47 12.90 -19.88
N ASN A 261 -4.18 13.11 -18.76
CA ASN A 261 -5.60 13.45 -18.76
C ASN A 261 -6.04 14.28 -17.54
N GLY A 262 -5.10 14.80 -16.76
CA GLY A 262 -5.34 15.55 -15.52
C GLY A 262 -5.32 17.07 -15.68
N SER A 263 -5.27 17.78 -14.54
CA SER A 263 -5.02 19.22 -14.53
C SER A 263 -4.23 19.70 -13.31
N VAL A 264 -3.36 20.69 -13.53
CA VAL A 264 -2.60 21.38 -12.47
C VAL A 264 -2.98 22.85 -12.48
N ASN A 265 -3.44 23.37 -11.35
CA ASN A 265 -3.65 24.80 -11.21
C ASN A 265 -2.31 25.49 -10.94
N ILE A 266 -1.90 26.37 -11.85
CA ILE A 266 -0.64 27.13 -11.79
C ILE A 266 -1.01 28.60 -11.75
N ASN A 267 -0.66 29.29 -10.67
CA ASN A 267 -0.94 30.72 -10.47
C ASN A 267 -2.43 31.08 -10.72
N GLY A 268 -3.34 30.21 -10.26
CA GLY A 268 -4.80 30.38 -10.42
C GLY A 268 -5.39 29.79 -11.71
N THR A 269 -4.56 29.36 -12.66
CA THR A 269 -5.00 28.87 -13.98
C THR A 269 -4.92 27.35 -14.08
N ALA A 270 -6.03 26.69 -14.41
CA ALA A 270 -6.05 25.26 -14.68
C ALA A 270 -5.31 24.93 -15.99
N THR A 271 -4.16 24.27 -15.88
CA THR A 271 -3.27 23.89 -16.98
C THR A 271 -3.40 22.38 -17.27
N LYS A 272 -3.35 21.96 -18.54
CA LYS A 272 -3.55 20.57 -18.99
C LYS A 272 -2.56 20.16 -20.07
N GLY A 273 -2.36 18.85 -20.26
CA GLY A 273 -1.54 18.31 -21.35
C GLY A 273 -0.08 18.78 -21.30
N GLU A 274 0.53 18.95 -22.47
CA GLU A 274 1.92 19.41 -22.64
C GLU A 274 2.20 20.79 -22.01
N ALA A 275 1.17 21.63 -21.82
CA ALA A 275 1.34 22.91 -21.14
C ALA A 275 1.76 22.73 -19.67
N ILE A 276 1.37 21.63 -19.01
CA ILE A 276 1.86 21.28 -17.67
C ILE A 276 3.36 21.00 -17.72
N TYR A 277 3.84 20.29 -18.75
CA TYR A 277 5.26 20.03 -18.91
C TYR A 277 6.06 21.33 -19.01
N THR A 278 5.63 22.21 -19.91
CA THR A 278 6.30 23.49 -20.15
C THR A 278 6.30 24.38 -18.91
N ALA A 279 5.16 24.50 -18.23
CA ALA A 279 5.00 25.41 -17.11
C ALA A 279 5.61 24.89 -15.80
N ALA A 280 5.47 23.60 -15.49
CA ALA A 280 5.81 23.02 -14.18
C ALA A 280 6.94 21.98 -14.25
N VAL A 281 6.78 20.92 -15.04
CA VAL A 281 7.71 19.77 -15.03
C VAL A 281 9.09 20.17 -15.52
N SER A 282 9.18 21.07 -16.51
CA SER A 282 10.43 21.53 -17.11
C SER A 282 11.40 22.21 -16.13
N LYS A 283 10.91 22.61 -14.94
CA LYS A 283 11.71 23.25 -13.89
C LYS A 283 12.63 22.27 -13.14
N PHE A 284 12.35 20.98 -13.28
CA PHE A 284 13.11 19.92 -12.63
C PHE A 284 14.16 19.34 -13.57
N SER A 285 15.28 18.92 -12.99
CA SER A 285 16.33 18.17 -13.71
C SER A 285 15.82 16.78 -14.13
N THR A 286 14.87 16.20 -13.39
CA THR A 286 14.23 14.90 -13.64
C THR A 286 13.08 14.95 -14.65
N LYS A 287 12.85 16.10 -15.31
CA LYS A 287 11.71 16.36 -16.21
C LYS A 287 11.46 15.32 -17.32
N ASN A 288 12.46 14.52 -17.69
CA ASN A 288 12.36 13.50 -18.74
C ASN A 288 12.61 12.06 -18.25
N LYS A 289 12.45 11.81 -16.94
CA LYS A 289 12.63 10.49 -16.33
C LYS A 289 11.32 9.71 -16.27
N LEU A 290 11.30 8.52 -16.85
CA LEU A 290 10.24 7.53 -16.63
C LEU A 290 10.69 6.56 -15.52
N TYR A 291 10.00 6.59 -14.39
CA TYR A 291 10.25 5.69 -13.27
C TYR A 291 9.42 4.42 -13.44
N LEU A 292 10.03 3.25 -13.32
CA LEU A 292 9.35 1.96 -13.39
C LEU A 292 9.67 1.15 -12.14
N TYR A 293 8.63 0.93 -11.32
CA TYR A 293 8.65 0.01 -10.20
C TYR A 293 7.84 -1.24 -10.55
N ILE A 294 8.44 -2.40 -10.36
CA ILE A 294 7.79 -3.70 -10.52
C ILE A 294 7.76 -4.36 -9.14
N GLN A 295 6.56 -4.46 -8.58
CA GLN A 295 6.28 -5.27 -7.40
C GLN A 295 6.10 -6.72 -7.82
N SER A 296 6.64 -7.64 -7.04
CA SER A 296 6.55 -9.07 -7.27
C SER A 296 6.23 -9.80 -5.96
N ASP A 297 6.82 -10.98 -5.78
CA ASP A 297 6.55 -11.92 -4.69
C ASP A 297 6.60 -11.26 -3.31
N ARG A 298 5.63 -11.61 -2.46
CA ARG A 298 5.51 -11.11 -1.07
C ARG A 298 5.56 -9.58 -0.96
N CYS A 299 5.07 -8.88 -1.98
CA CYS A 299 5.05 -7.42 -2.08
C CYS A 299 6.45 -6.78 -2.02
N ARG A 300 7.50 -7.50 -2.43
CA ARG A 300 8.86 -6.97 -2.63
C ARG A 300 9.07 -6.56 -4.08
N SER A 301 10.14 -5.81 -4.34
CA SER A 301 10.53 -5.49 -5.71
C SER A 301 10.90 -6.73 -6.54
N TYR A 302 10.82 -6.59 -7.86
CA TYR A 302 11.17 -7.64 -8.80
C TYR A 302 12.61 -8.15 -8.59
N ASN A 303 12.75 -9.48 -8.59
CA ASN A 303 14.01 -10.18 -8.32
C ASN A 303 14.62 -9.95 -6.92
N PHE A 304 13.84 -9.47 -5.93
CA PHE A 304 14.32 -9.31 -4.55
C PHE A 304 14.92 -10.61 -3.98
N TYR A 305 14.25 -11.74 -4.22
CA TYR A 305 14.65 -13.09 -3.79
C TYR A 305 15.58 -13.83 -4.78
N GLY A 306 15.95 -13.21 -5.91
CA GLY A 306 16.85 -13.82 -6.90
C GLY A 306 16.22 -14.87 -7.82
N ASN A 307 14.90 -15.05 -7.79
CA ASN A 307 14.17 -16.04 -8.59
C ASN A 307 13.89 -15.62 -10.05
N TYR A 308 14.25 -14.40 -10.45
CA TYR A 308 13.97 -13.86 -11.78
C TYR A 308 15.24 -13.61 -12.61
N LEU A 309 16.36 -14.24 -12.27
CA LEU A 309 17.59 -14.13 -13.07
C LEU A 309 17.45 -14.87 -14.41
N ILE A 310 17.93 -14.26 -15.50
CA ILE A 310 17.95 -14.86 -16.85
C ILE A 310 18.91 -16.07 -16.87
N ASN A 311 20.01 -15.97 -16.15
CA ASN A 311 21.00 -17.01 -15.97
C ASN A 311 21.36 -17.12 -14.48
N SER A 312 21.43 -18.34 -13.96
CA SER A 312 21.86 -18.67 -12.59
C SER A 312 23.19 -18.04 -12.13
N THR A 313 24.05 -17.62 -13.07
CA THR A 313 25.35 -16.99 -12.80
C THR A 313 25.43 -15.51 -13.20
N GLY A 314 24.39 -14.97 -13.83
CA GLY A 314 24.31 -13.57 -14.26
C GLY A 314 23.59 -12.68 -13.25
N THR A 315 23.42 -11.41 -13.60
CA THR A 315 22.69 -10.42 -12.79
C THR A 315 21.48 -9.85 -13.51
N GLU A 316 21.39 -10.08 -14.82
CA GLU A 316 20.30 -9.65 -15.68
C GLU A 316 19.02 -10.43 -15.35
N SER A 317 17.89 -9.72 -15.31
CA SER A 317 16.62 -10.27 -14.84
C SER A 317 15.43 -9.93 -15.74
N LEU A 318 15.60 -9.10 -16.77
CA LEU A 318 14.55 -8.76 -17.72
C LEU A 318 15.14 -8.30 -19.05
N LYS A 319 14.29 -8.16 -20.07
CA LYS A 319 14.62 -7.45 -21.30
C LYS A 319 13.81 -6.17 -21.43
N LEU A 320 14.45 -5.09 -21.90
CA LEU A 320 13.76 -3.84 -22.23
C LEU A 320 14.30 -3.19 -23.51
N GLY A 321 13.51 -2.28 -24.06
CA GLY A 321 13.92 -1.43 -25.18
C GLY A 321 12.84 -0.45 -25.59
N THR A 322 13.22 0.48 -26.47
CA THR A 322 12.32 1.48 -27.07
C THR A 322 11.73 1.03 -28.41
N VAL A 323 12.13 -0.15 -28.89
CA VAL A 323 11.66 -0.82 -30.10
C VAL A 323 11.42 -2.29 -29.78
N GLU A 324 10.24 -2.80 -30.12
CA GLU A 324 9.79 -4.17 -29.79
C GLU A 324 10.76 -5.27 -30.25
N THR A 325 11.36 -5.13 -31.43
CA THR A 325 12.28 -6.13 -32.00
C THR A 325 13.73 -5.98 -31.53
N GLY A 326 14.03 -4.96 -30.73
CA GLY A 326 15.39 -4.58 -30.32
C GLY A 326 15.63 -4.65 -28.82
N LEU A 327 14.94 -5.55 -28.10
CA LEU A 327 15.08 -5.67 -26.64
C LEU A 327 16.44 -6.26 -26.27
N THR A 328 17.08 -5.68 -25.25
CA THR A 328 18.34 -6.14 -24.68
C THR A 328 18.15 -6.62 -23.25
N GLU A 329 19.05 -7.45 -22.74
CA GLU A 329 19.01 -7.94 -21.35
C GLU A 329 19.53 -6.87 -20.39
N HIS A 330 18.86 -6.71 -19.24
CA HIS A 330 19.24 -5.74 -18.22
C HIS A 330 19.07 -6.30 -16.81
N VAL A 331 19.88 -5.76 -15.90
CA VAL A 331 19.65 -5.86 -14.45
C VAL A 331 18.46 -4.96 -14.10
N TYR A 332 17.47 -5.49 -13.38
CA TYR A 332 16.39 -4.66 -12.87
C TYR A 332 16.92 -3.64 -11.84
N GLY A 333 16.55 -2.37 -12.03
CA GLY A 333 16.92 -1.27 -11.14
C GLY A 333 17.97 -0.33 -11.73
N THR A 334 18.16 0.81 -11.05
CA THR A 334 19.12 1.85 -11.44
C THR A 334 20.11 2.04 -10.30
N ASN A 335 21.41 1.91 -10.58
CA ASN A 335 22.47 1.93 -9.57
C ASN A 335 22.18 0.95 -8.41
N GLY A 336 21.61 -0.23 -8.69
CA GLY A 336 21.28 -1.21 -7.66
C GLY A 336 20.12 -0.84 -6.74
N TRP A 337 19.38 0.23 -7.01
CA TRP A 337 18.09 0.54 -6.34
C TRP A 337 16.93 -0.11 -7.09
N PRO A 338 15.87 -0.57 -6.41
CA PRO A 338 14.75 -1.33 -7.00
C PRO A 338 13.77 -0.45 -7.81
N LEU A 339 14.31 0.43 -8.64
CA LEU A 339 13.60 1.40 -9.47
C LEU A 339 14.35 1.57 -10.80
N LEU A 340 13.72 1.18 -11.91
CA LEU A 340 14.28 1.40 -13.23
C LEU A 340 13.94 2.84 -13.67
N ILE A 341 14.94 3.58 -14.16
CA ILE A 341 14.78 4.95 -14.65
C ILE A 341 15.12 4.96 -16.14
N ASP A 342 14.11 5.18 -16.97
CA ASP A 342 14.27 5.32 -18.41
C ASP A 342 14.31 6.80 -18.83
N GLU A 343 15.40 7.15 -19.52
CA GLU A 343 15.67 8.49 -20.07
C GLU A 343 15.91 8.42 -21.59
N ALA A 344 15.62 7.26 -22.21
CA ALA A 344 15.89 7.05 -23.62
C ALA A 344 15.05 7.99 -24.50
N THR A 345 15.66 8.44 -25.59
CA THR A 345 14.96 9.22 -26.62
C THR A 345 14.27 8.28 -27.61
N HIS A 346 13.03 8.60 -27.99
CA HIS A 346 12.26 7.80 -28.96
C HIS A 346 12.24 8.49 -30.33
N THR A 347 12.21 7.69 -31.41
CA THR A 347 12.09 8.19 -32.78
C THR A 347 11.07 7.33 -33.54
N PRO A 348 10.08 7.92 -34.24
CA PRO A 348 9.83 9.36 -34.39
C PRO A 348 9.25 10.01 -33.13
N ALA A 349 9.21 11.35 -33.08
CA ALA A 349 8.51 12.09 -32.03
C ALA A 349 7.00 11.81 -32.06
N THR A 350 6.46 11.43 -30.92
CA THR A 350 5.03 11.12 -30.71
C THR A 350 4.54 11.77 -29.42
N ALA A 351 3.21 11.92 -29.29
CA ALA A 351 2.60 12.43 -28.05
C ALA A 351 2.72 11.45 -26.86
N SER A 352 3.08 10.19 -27.16
CA SER A 352 3.37 9.17 -26.17
C SER A 352 4.52 8.27 -26.62
N ASN A 353 5.37 7.88 -25.69
CA ASN A 353 6.49 6.96 -25.91
C ASN A 353 6.14 5.55 -25.43
N SER A 354 6.62 4.53 -26.14
CA SER A 354 6.41 3.13 -25.77
C SER A 354 7.66 2.52 -25.15
N LEU A 355 7.52 1.93 -23.96
CA LEU A 355 8.55 1.09 -23.35
C LEU A 355 8.13 -0.37 -23.50
N PHE A 356 9.00 -1.18 -24.08
CA PHE A 356 8.78 -2.60 -24.31
C PHE A 356 9.55 -3.42 -23.28
N LEU A 357 8.90 -4.43 -22.70
CA LEU A 357 9.43 -5.24 -21.61
C LEU A 357 9.18 -6.73 -21.89
N GLN A 358 10.15 -7.58 -21.54
CA GLN A 358 9.90 -9.00 -21.32
C GLN A 358 10.43 -9.41 -19.95
N LEU A 359 9.58 -10.09 -19.18
CA LEU A 359 9.91 -10.52 -17.82
C LEU A 359 10.21 -12.02 -17.82
N VAL A 360 11.08 -12.46 -16.91
CA VAL A 360 11.39 -13.89 -16.71
C VAL A 360 10.17 -14.60 -16.13
N THR A 361 9.85 -15.79 -16.67
CA THR A 361 8.70 -16.61 -16.25
C THR A 361 9.01 -18.10 -16.21
N ASP A 362 8.36 -18.84 -15.32
CA ASP A 362 8.33 -20.30 -15.31
C ASP A 362 7.20 -20.88 -16.20
N ASN A 363 6.42 -20.02 -16.86
CA ASN A 363 5.22 -20.36 -17.62
C ASN A 363 4.16 -21.12 -16.80
N GLY A 364 4.16 -20.93 -15.47
CA GLY A 364 3.20 -21.52 -14.56
C GLY A 364 1.79 -21.00 -14.82
N ALA A 365 0.78 -21.85 -14.59
CA ALA A 365 -0.62 -21.50 -14.79
C ALA A 365 -1.06 -20.28 -13.96
N ASN A 366 -0.40 -20.04 -12.84
CA ASN A 366 -0.65 -18.93 -11.91
C ASN A 366 0.07 -17.62 -12.29
N SER A 367 0.71 -17.55 -13.47
CA SER A 367 1.37 -16.31 -13.91
C SER A 367 0.34 -15.19 -14.09
N MET A 368 0.61 -14.04 -13.48
CA MET A 368 -0.28 -12.88 -13.48
C MET A 368 0.51 -11.58 -13.61
N PHE A 369 -0.10 -10.62 -14.29
CA PHE A 369 0.41 -9.27 -14.44
C PHE A 369 -0.72 -8.25 -14.31
N TYR A 370 -0.44 -7.13 -13.66
CA TYR A 370 -1.35 -6.01 -13.54
C TYR A 370 -0.59 -4.67 -13.57
N GLY A 371 -1.01 -3.77 -14.45
CA GLY A 371 -0.55 -2.38 -14.45
C GLY A 371 -1.36 -1.53 -13.46
N GLN A 372 -0.99 -1.53 -12.18
CA GLN A 372 -1.66 -0.74 -11.13
C GLN A 372 -1.67 0.76 -11.46
N VAL A 373 -0.50 1.29 -11.83
CA VAL A 373 -0.37 2.62 -12.42
C VAL A 373 0.41 2.44 -13.71
N ALA A 374 -0.29 2.15 -14.81
CA ALA A 374 0.31 2.07 -16.13
C ALA A 374 -0.78 2.11 -17.21
N THR A 375 -0.38 2.41 -18.45
CA THR A 375 -1.18 2.12 -19.64
C THR A 375 -0.54 0.97 -20.40
N VAL A 376 -1.16 -0.20 -20.34
CA VAL A 376 -0.63 -1.44 -20.92
C VAL A 376 -1.39 -1.74 -22.22
N LEU A 377 -0.69 -1.73 -23.36
CA LEU A 377 -1.32 -2.02 -24.64
C LEU A 377 -1.71 -3.50 -24.74
N ALA A 378 -2.85 -3.77 -25.39
CA ALA A 378 -3.44 -5.10 -25.57
C ALA A 378 -3.80 -5.85 -24.27
N ALA A 379 -3.72 -5.19 -23.10
CA ALA A 379 -4.24 -5.71 -21.85
C ALA A 379 -5.74 -5.44 -21.73
N LYS A 380 -6.48 -6.38 -21.12
CA LYS A 380 -7.87 -6.15 -20.72
C LYS A 380 -7.85 -5.60 -19.30
N GLU A 381 -8.35 -4.38 -19.11
CA GLU A 381 -8.39 -3.73 -17.80
C GLU A 381 -6.99 -3.68 -17.12
N ASN A 382 -5.92 -3.50 -17.91
CA ASN A 382 -4.52 -3.54 -17.48
C ASN A 382 -4.02 -4.90 -16.92
N PHE A 383 -4.81 -5.97 -17.03
CA PHE A 383 -4.40 -7.33 -16.66
C PHE A 383 -3.88 -8.13 -17.86
N LEU A 384 -2.90 -9.00 -17.59
CA LEU A 384 -2.52 -10.10 -18.46
C LEU A 384 -2.48 -11.38 -17.61
N ASN A 385 -3.22 -12.40 -18.04
CA ASN A 385 -3.18 -13.73 -17.42
C ASN A 385 -2.05 -14.58 -18.01
N ALA A 386 -1.88 -15.81 -17.51
CA ALA A 386 -0.81 -16.71 -17.93
C ALA A 386 -0.79 -16.94 -19.46
N GLU A 387 -1.95 -17.08 -20.11
CA GLU A 387 -2.02 -17.27 -21.57
C GLU A 387 -1.65 -16.00 -22.35
N ALA A 388 -2.10 -14.83 -21.89
CA ALA A 388 -1.73 -13.55 -22.46
C ALA A 388 -0.23 -13.22 -22.26
N LEU A 389 0.38 -13.72 -21.18
CA LEU A 389 1.81 -13.57 -20.90
C LEU A 389 2.68 -14.60 -21.62
N LYS A 390 2.18 -15.79 -21.95
CA LYS A 390 2.98 -16.88 -22.52
C LYS A 390 3.47 -16.56 -23.93
N ALA A 391 4.78 -16.46 -24.12
CA ALA A 391 5.40 -16.36 -25.44
C ALA A 391 5.33 -17.69 -26.22
N PRO A 392 5.40 -17.67 -27.56
CA PRO A 392 5.52 -18.89 -28.35
C PRO A 392 6.72 -19.72 -27.89
N ASN A 393 6.55 -21.04 -27.89
CA ASN A 393 7.66 -21.96 -27.64
C ASN A 393 8.74 -21.79 -28.73
N ALA A 394 9.98 -22.10 -28.39
CA ALA A 394 11.05 -22.25 -29.36
C ALA A 394 10.73 -23.39 -30.35
N THR A 395 11.45 -23.42 -31.47
CA THR A 395 11.20 -24.39 -32.56
C THR A 395 11.38 -25.85 -32.13
N ASP A 396 12.17 -26.09 -31.07
CA ASP A 396 12.38 -27.39 -30.44
C ASP A 396 11.27 -27.78 -29.43
N GLY A 397 10.28 -26.92 -29.23
CA GLY A 397 9.18 -27.11 -28.29
C GLY A 397 9.45 -26.57 -26.88
N THR A 398 10.65 -26.08 -26.59
CA THR A 398 11.02 -25.55 -25.28
C THR A 398 10.22 -24.28 -24.96
N PRO A 399 9.56 -24.17 -23.79
CA PRO A 399 8.90 -22.94 -23.38
C PRO A 399 9.89 -21.77 -23.31
N SER A 400 9.45 -20.58 -23.72
CA SER A 400 10.24 -19.37 -23.60
C SER A 400 10.51 -19.04 -22.12
N LEU A 401 11.73 -18.65 -21.78
CA LEU A 401 12.09 -18.10 -20.47
C LEU A 401 11.42 -16.73 -20.20
N PHE A 402 10.96 -16.08 -21.26
CA PHE A 402 10.40 -14.73 -21.24
C PHE A 402 8.91 -14.72 -21.56
N THR A 403 8.20 -13.76 -20.98
CA THR A 403 6.85 -13.41 -21.40
C THR A 403 6.81 -12.94 -22.87
N LYS A 404 5.61 -12.88 -23.45
CA LYS A 404 5.33 -11.99 -24.59
C LYS A 404 5.74 -10.56 -24.23
N THR A 405 6.05 -9.77 -25.24
CA THR A 405 6.39 -8.37 -25.03
C THR A 405 5.21 -7.63 -24.41
N ILE A 406 5.46 -7.02 -23.26
CA ILE A 406 4.54 -6.12 -22.58
C ILE A 406 4.89 -4.71 -23.05
N THR A 407 3.90 -3.98 -23.57
CA THR A 407 4.11 -2.63 -24.10
C THR A 407 3.42 -1.60 -23.22
N LEU A 408 4.22 -0.76 -22.57
CA LEU A 408 3.75 0.37 -21.78
C LEU A 408 3.71 1.62 -22.64
N THR A 409 2.71 2.47 -22.45
CA THR A 409 2.60 3.78 -23.12
C THR A 409 2.66 4.91 -22.10
N ASN A 410 3.53 5.89 -22.35
CA ASN A 410 3.84 6.97 -21.41
C ASN A 410 3.71 8.34 -22.08
N PRO A 411 3.33 9.40 -21.35
CA PRO A 411 3.25 10.75 -21.92
C PRO A 411 4.62 11.22 -22.39
N ALA A 412 4.66 11.90 -23.54
CA ALA A 412 5.89 12.36 -24.14
C ALA A 412 5.76 13.80 -24.70
N VAL A 413 6.90 14.44 -24.88
CA VAL A 413 7.03 15.76 -25.50
C VAL A 413 7.97 15.67 -26.70
N ALA A 414 7.59 16.33 -27.80
CA ALA A 414 8.40 16.37 -29.00
C ALA A 414 9.56 17.37 -28.86
N THR A 415 10.77 16.94 -29.18
CA THR A 415 11.95 17.80 -29.34
C THR A 415 12.56 17.52 -30.71
N GLY A 416 12.19 18.32 -31.72
CA GLY A 416 12.55 18.04 -33.11
C GLY A 416 11.93 16.72 -33.60
N ASN A 417 12.76 15.82 -34.12
CA ASN A 417 12.31 14.50 -34.59
C ASN A 417 12.31 13.40 -33.51
N THR A 418 12.70 13.74 -32.28
CA THR A 418 12.77 12.81 -31.15
C THR A 418 11.69 13.11 -30.11
N GLY A 419 11.08 12.07 -29.54
CA GLY A 419 10.18 12.16 -28.39
C GLY A 419 10.93 11.92 -27.09
N LEU A 420 10.82 12.84 -26.14
CA LEU A 420 11.32 12.67 -24.78
C LEU A 420 10.17 12.29 -23.86
N ASN A 421 10.41 11.40 -22.88
CA ASN A 421 9.42 11.13 -21.85
C ASN A 421 9.09 12.43 -21.10
N ILE A 422 7.83 12.62 -20.73
CA ILE A 422 7.46 13.56 -19.67
C ILE A 422 7.64 12.79 -18.36
N ALA A 423 8.24 13.42 -17.32
CA ALA A 423 8.46 12.75 -16.05
C ALA A 423 7.18 12.06 -15.56
N SER A 424 7.22 10.75 -15.37
CA SER A 424 6.06 9.95 -14.95
C SER A 424 6.54 8.67 -14.28
N PHE A 425 5.60 7.92 -13.70
CA PHE A 425 5.92 6.68 -12.99
C PHE A 425 4.93 5.59 -13.40
N ASN A 426 5.45 4.37 -13.48
CA ASN A 426 4.67 3.16 -13.65
C ASN A 426 4.85 2.25 -12.42
N ILE A 427 3.74 1.70 -11.94
CA ILE A 427 3.71 0.66 -10.91
C ILE A 427 3.08 -0.58 -11.54
N LEU A 428 3.89 -1.62 -11.69
CA LEU A 428 3.46 -2.92 -12.19
C LEU A 428 3.47 -3.93 -11.04
N ILE A 429 2.56 -4.89 -11.09
CA ILE A 429 2.56 -6.06 -10.22
C ILE A 429 2.70 -7.30 -11.10
N TYR A 430 3.70 -8.12 -10.81
CA TYR A 430 4.02 -9.30 -11.61
C TYR A 430 4.39 -10.49 -10.74
N GLN A 431 3.67 -11.59 -10.93
CA GLN A 431 3.94 -12.89 -10.33
C GLN A 431 4.05 -13.90 -11.47
N GLY A 432 5.26 -14.35 -11.79
CA GLY A 432 5.46 -15.23 -12.94
C GLY A 432 6.53 -16.29 -12.74
N TYR A 433 7.12 -16.37 -11.56
CA TYR A 433 8.10 -17.38 -11.20
C TYR A 433 7.95 -17.73 -9.71
N ASN A 434 7.76 -19.01 -9.38
CA ASN A 434 7.59 -19.41 -7.99
C ASN A 434 8.87 -19.23 -7.16
N TYR A 435 8.74 -18.73 -5.93
CA TYR A 435 9.85 -18.62 -4.99
C TYR A 435 9.82 -19.77 -3.96
N PRO A 436 10.97 -20.34 -3.57
CA PRO A 436 11.00 -21.38 -2.55
C PRO A 436 11.05 -20.78 -1.13
N TYR A 437 10.57 -21.55 -0.14
CA TYR A 437 10.78 -21.29 1.29
C TYR A 437 11.23 -22.56 2.01
N ILE A 438 11.88 -22.40 3.17
CA ILE A 438 12.36 -23.51 3.99
C ILE A 438 11.19 -24.09 4.80
N LEU A 439 10.80 -25.32 4.49
CA LEU A 439 9.81 -26.11 5.24
C LEU A 439 10.41 -26.71 6.51
N GLY A 440 11.67 -27.13 6.42
CA GLY A 440 12.36 -27.85 7.48
C GLY A 440 13.79 -28.18 7.07
N GLN A 441 14.45 -28.99 7.88
CA GLN A 441 15.80 -29.46 7.64
C GLN A 441 15.87 -30.96 7.84
N GLU A 442 16.55 -31.65 6.93
CA GLU A 442 16.82 -33.08 7.03
C GLU A 442 18.32 -33.27 7.16
N THR A 443 18.73 -34.23 7.98
CA THR A 443 20.14 -34.61 8.13
C THR A 443 20.32 -35.97 7.50
N ASP A 444 21.23 -36.07 6.54
CA ASP A 444 21.51 -37.32 5.85
C ASP A 444 22.38 -38.27 6.70
N ASP A 445 22.61 -39.48 6.19
CA ASP A 445 23.43 -40.51 6.84
C ASP A 445 24.91 -40.09 7.02
N GLN A 446 25.33 -38.97 6.40
CA GLN A 446 26.67 -38.39 6.48
C GLN A 446 26.72 -37.21 7.46
N ASN A 447 25.63 -36.98 8.20
CA ASN A 447 25.46 -35.89 9.16
C ASN A 447 25.54 -34.49 8.50
N VAL A 448 25.13 -34.39 7.24
CA VAL A 448 24.97 -33.14 6.50
C VAL A 448 23.51 -32.72 6.55
N THR A 449 23.27 -31.51 7.04
CA THR A 449 21.92 -30.94 7.13
C THR A 449 21.58 -30.14 5.87
N THR A 450 20.49 -30.48 5.21
CA THR A 450 19.98 -29.79 4.01
C THR A 450 18.59 -29.23 4.24
N ASN A 451 18.31 -28.08 3.64
CA ASN A 451 16.98 -27.47 3.70
C ASN A 451 16.00 -28.23 2.80
N VAL A 452 14.85 -28.58 3.37
CA VAL A 452 13.69 -29.05 2.60
C VAL A 452 12.92 -27.82 2.15
N LEU A 453 12.72 -27.67 0.85
CA LEU A 453 12.08 -26.49 0.26
C LEU A 453 10.62 -26.78 -0.10
N GLY A 454 9.74 -25.83 0.21
CA GLY A 454 8.36 -25.77 -0.23
C GLY A 454 8.14 -24.66 -1.26
N LEU A 455 7.01 -24.73 -1.95
CA LEU A 455 6.51 -23.70 -2.86
C LEU A 455 5.18 -23.14 -2.35
N PRO A 456 4.93 -21.84 -2.47
CA PRO A 456 3.68 -21.22 -2.05
C PRO A 456 2.51 -21.70 -2.92
N ASN A 457 1.34 -21.83 -2.30
CA ASN A 457 0.06 -22.02 -2.97
C ASN A 457 -0.63 -20.66 -3.20
N PHE A 458 -1.86 -20.70 -3.75
CA PHE A 458 -2.62 -19.47 -4.07
C PHE A 458 -3.00 -18.63 -2.85
N PHE A 459 -3.04 -19.21 -1.66
CA PHE A 459 -3.49 -18.58 -0.41
C PHE A 459 -2.33 -17.93 0.36
N ASP A 460 -1.13 -18.49 0.27
CA ASP A 460 -0.01 -18.23 1.17
C ASP A 460 0.57 -16.80 1.20
N ASP A 461 0.23 -15.98 0.20
CA ASP A 461 0.64 -14.56 0.14
C ASP A 461 -0.53 -13.59 0.21
N VAL A 462 -1.75 -14.10 0.43
CA VAL A 462 -2.98 -13.30 0.40
C VAL A 462 -3.08 -12.37 1.61
N PHE A 463 -2.74 -12.85 2.81
CA PHE A 463 -2.93 -12.11 4.05
C PHE A 463 -1.61 -11.68 4.69
N ASP A 464 -1.47 -10.36 4.88
CA ASP A 464 -0.32 -9.68 5.50
C ASP A 464 -0.76 -8.85 6.71
N GLN A 465 0.16 -8.03 7.24
CA GLN A 465 -0.11 -7.09 8.35
C GLN A 465 -0.70 -7.76 9.61
N LEU A 466 -0.31 -9.01 9.89
CA LEU A 466 -0.90 -9.80 10.97
C LEU A 466 -0.73 -9.16 12.35
N ASN A 467 0.39 -8.47 12.57
CA ASN A 467 0.76 -7.81 13.81
C ASN A 467 0.62 -6.28 13.74
N ALA A 468 0.01 -5.73 12.69
CA ALA A 468 -0.22 -4.30 12.57
C ALA A 468 -1.41 -3.84 13.43
N THR A 469 -1.40 -2.58 13.82
CA THR A 469 -2.47 -1.94 14.60
C THR A 469 -3.01 -0.72 13.86
N PRO A 470 -4.34 -0.51 13.80
CA PRO A 470 -4.92 0.68 13.17
C PRO A 470 -4.50 1.96 13.92
N LEU A 471 -4.28 3.04 13.18
CA LEU A 471 -3.92 4.34 13.77
C LEU A 471 -5.15 5.08 14.33
N LEU A 472 -6.29 4.97 13.65
CA LEU A 472 -7.53 5.62 14.06
C LEU A 472 -8.25 4.81 15.14
N LYS A 473 -8.66 5.47 16.23
CA LYS A 473 -9.55 4.92 17.24
C LYS A 473 -10.84 5.75 17.31
N ALA A 474 -11.96 5.14 16.92
CA ALA A 474 -13.28 5.72 17.03
C ALA A 474 -13.83 5.66 18.47
N THR A 475 -13.42 4.67 19.26
CA THR A 475 -13.79 4.50 20.67
C THR A 475 -12.67 3.82 21.45
N GLU A 476 -12.64 4.00 22.78
CA GLU A 476 -11.78 3.22 23.70
C GLU A 476 -12.03 1.70 23.62
N ASN A 477 -13.23 1.30 23.16
CA ASN A 477 -13.53 -0.10 22.97
C ASN A 477 -12.87 -0.63 21.69
N SER A 478 -11.94 -1.58 21.85
CA SER A 478 -11.28 -2.30 20.76
C SER A 478 -11.91 -3.64 20.41
N ASP A 479 -13.10 -3.95 20.96
CA ASP A 479 -13.87 -5.17 20.66
C ASP A 479 -14.17 -5.29 19.16
N TYR A 480 -14.28 -4.17 18.46
CA TYR A 480 -14.37 -4.11 17.00
C TYR A 480 -13.21 -3.29 16.47
N ALA A 481 -12.51 -3.76 15.45
CA ALA A 481 -11.50 -2.97 14.75
C ALA A 481 -11.33 -3.46 13.32
N VAL A 482 -11.06 -2.54 12.42
CA VAL A 482 -10.80 -2.79 11.00
C VAL A 482 -9.44 -2.21 10.64
N LEU A 483 -8.59 -2.99 10.00
CA LEU A 483 -7.30 -2.57 9.48
C LEU A 483 -7.26 -2.89 7.98
N SER A 484 -6.94 -1.89 7.18
CA SER A 484 -6.85 -1.98 5.72
C SER A 484 -5.40 -1.79 5.27
N SER A 485 -4.83 -2.85 4.68
CA SER A 485 -3.53 -2.85 4.00
C SER A 485 -3.74 -2.55 2.52
N GLN A 486 -3.44 -1.33 2.10
CA GLN A 486 -3.71 -0.83 0.74
C GLN A 486 -2.60 -1.23 -0.25
N LYS A 487 -1.67 -2.11 0.16
CA LYS A 487 -0.67 -2.67 -0.74
C LYS A 487 -1.31 -3.76 -1.59
N VAL A 488 -1.48 -3.47 -2.88
CA VAL A 488 -2.20 -4.33 -3.82
C VAL A 488 -1.44 -5.62 -4.09
N LYS A 489 -2.17 -6.74 -4.22
CA LYS A 489 -1.69 -8.09 -4.53
C LYS A 489 -2.54 -8.69 -5.65
N LEU A 490 -2.06 -9.76 -6.28
CA LEU A 490 -2.83 -10.47 -7.31
C LEU A 490 -3.30 -11.83 -6.79
N ILE A 491 -4.53 -12.18 -7.14
CA ILE A 491 -5.12 -13.48 -6.87
C ILE A 491 -5.69 -14.03 -8.15
N SER A 492 -5.30 -15.25 -8.50
CA SER A 492 -5.91 -16.00 -9.59
C SER A 492 -7.10 -16.80 -9.05
N HIS A 493 -8.24 -16.70 -9.72
CA HIS A 493 -9.44 -17.44 -9.34
C HIS A 493 -9.59 -18.65 -10.25
N TYR A 494 -9.50 -19.87 -9.69
CA TYR A 494 -9.77 -21.11 -10.41
C TYR A 494 -11.06 -21.76 -9.92
N HIS A 495 -11.74 -22.43 -10.85
CA HIS A 495 -12.83 -23.35 -10.59
C HIS A 495 -12.68 -24.53 -11.56
N ASP A 496 -12.73 -25.77 -11.06
CA ASP A 496 -12.52 -26.98 -11.86
C ASP A 496 -11.29 -26.91 -12.80
N LYS A 497 -10.16 -26.43 -12.27
CA LYS A 497 -8.89 -26.23 -13.01
C LYS A 497 -8.96 -25.23 -14.17
N THR A 498 -10.05 -24.47 -14.29
CA THR A 498 -10.24 -23.39 -15.27
C THR A 498 -10.06 -22.04 -14.58
N GLN A 499 -9.23 -21.16 -15.16
CA GLN A 499 -9.06 -19.81 -14.64
C GLN A 499 -10.29 -18.95 -14.97
N LEU A 500 -11.02 -18.54 -13.94
CA LEU A 500 -12.20 -17.69 -14.05
C LEU A 500 -11.84 -16.20 -14.16
N GLY A 501 -10.70 -15.80 -13.62
CA GLY A 501 -10.28 -14.39 -13.63
C GLY A 501 -9.10 -14.12 -12.71
N ILE A 502 -8.70 -12.86 -12.66
CA ILE A 502 -7.66 -12.33 -11.76
C ILE A 502 -8.27 -11.16 -11.00
N SER A 503 -8.04 -11.08 -9.69
CA SER A 503 -8.37 -9.91 -8.90
C SER A 503 -7.11 -9.23 -8.40
N ALA A 504 -7.04 -7.92 -8.57
CA ALA A 504 -6.12 -7.07 -7.81
C ALA A 504 -6.79 -6.75 -6.48
N VAL A 505 -6.19 -7.20 -5.37
CA VAL A 505 -6.81 -7.11 -4.04
C VAL A 505 -5.95 -6.38 -3.03
N GLN A 506 -6.60 -5.82 -2.03
CA GLN A 506 -6.01 -5.35 -0.79
C GLN A 506 -6.47 -6.24 0.37
N THR A 507 -5.80 -6.17 1.53
CA THR A 507 -6.12 -7.00 2.69
C THR A 507 -6.85 -6.19 3.75
N LEU A 508 -7.94 -6.75 4.28
CA LEU A 508 -8.68 -6.26 5.43
C LEU A 508 -8.51 -7.24 6.59
N ASN A 509 -8.20 -6.73 7.78
CA ASN A 509 -8.16 -7.49 9.02
C ASN A 509 -9.22 -6.91 9.97
N ILE A 510 -10.16 -7.73 10.40
CA ILE A 510 -11.26 -7.33 11.25
C ILE A 510 -11.16 -8.10 12.57
N ASN A 511 -11.06 -7.37 13.68
CA ASN A 511 -11.29 -7.92 15.00
C ASN A 511 -12.75 -7.64 15.36
N ASP A 512 -13.47 -8.64 15.85
CA ASP A 512 -14.86 -8.49 16.28
C ASP A 512 -15.21 -9.41 17.45
N VAL A 513 -16.43 -9.24 17.98
CA VAL A 513 -16.97 -10.09 19.05
C VAL A 513 -18.36 -10.58 18.64
N ILE A 514 -18.63 -11.86 18.89
CA ILE A 514 -19.98 -12.42 18.80
C ILE A 514 -20.44 -12.93 20.16
N GLU A 515 -21.75 -12.85 20.39
CA GLU A 515 -22.38 -13.51 21.53
C GLU A 515 -22.49 -15.01 21.27
N THR A 516 -22.27 -15.80 22.32
CA THR A 516 -22.51 -17.23 22.28
C THR A 516 -23.71 -17.58 23.15
N ASP A 517 -24.40 -18.65 22.80
CA ASP A 517 -25.48 -19.20 23.63
C ASP A 517 -24.91 -20.09 24.77
N ASP A 518 -23.59 -20.05 25.01
CA ASP A 518 -22.88 -20.81 26.04
C ASP A 518 -22.57 -19.91 27.28
N PRO A 519 -23.16 -20.21 28.46
CA PRO A 519 -22.96 -19.40 29.66
C PRO A 519 -21.53 -19.40 30.19
N LEU A 520 -20.69 -20.38 29.83
CA LEU A 520 -19.27 -20.42 30.21
C LEU A 520 -18.40 -19.54 29.30
N THR A 521 -18.86 -19.32 28.06
CA THR A 521 -18.09 -18.60 27.03
C THR A 521 -18.98 -17.55 26.36
N PRO A 522 -19.64 -16.64 27.10
CA PRO A 522 -20.76 -15.83 26.57
C PRO A 522 -20.38 -14.90 25.40
N LEU A 523 -19.09 -14.63 25.24
CA LEU A 523 -18.54 -13.85 24.14
C LEU A 523 -17.37 -14.60 23.50
N LEU A 524 -17.33 -14.64 22.17
CA LEU A 524 -16.19 -15.12 21.40
C LEU A 524 -15.55 -13.94 20.66
N LYS A 525 -14.26 -13.69 20.94
CA LYS A 525 -13.42 -12.75 20.20
C LYS A 525 -12.85 -13.42 18.97
N ARG A 526 -12.92 -12.76 17.82
CA ARG A 526 -12.49 -13.34 16.54
C ARG A 526 -11.66 -12.36 15.73
N VAL A 527 -10.92 -12.93 14.79
CA VAL A 527 -10.18 -12.21 13.77
C VAL A 527 -10.57 -12.76 12.41
N THR A 528 -10.97 -11.87 11.50
CA THR A 528 -11.37 -12.20 10.14
C THR A 528 -10.48 -11.47 9.15
N TYR A 529 -9.71 -12.21 8.37
CA TYR A 529 -8.93 -11.70 7.24
C TYR A 529 -9.76 -11.79 5.97
N ILE A 530 -9.83 -10.71 5.19
CA ILE A 530 -10.66 -10.64 3.97
C ILE A 530 -9.88 -9.96 2.85
N THR A 531 -10.04 -10.46 1.62
CA THR A 531 -9.59 -9.74 0.43
C THR A 531 -10.65 -8.77 -0.07
N GLU A 532 -10.24 -7.55 -0.37
CA GLU A 532 -11.08 -6.56 -1.04
C GLU A 532 -10.54 -6.30 -2.43
N ALA A 533 -11.37 -6.56 -3.45
CA ALA A 533 -10.98 -6.29 -4.83
C ALA A 533 -10.92 -4.77 -5.08
N VAL A 534 -9.80 -4.34 -5.64
CA VAL A 534 -9.56 -2.98 -6.13
C VAL A 534 -9.83 -2.92 -7.64
N ASP A 535 -9.48 -3.99 -8.37
CA ASP A 535 -9.85 -4.19 -9.78
C ASP A 535 -9.97 -5.69 -10.09
N VAL A 536 -10.73 -6.06 -11.11
CA VAL A 536 -11.04 -7.46 -11.45
C VAL A 536 -11.03 -7.67 -12.95
N LEU A 537 -10.25 -8.65 -13.41
CA LEU A 537 -10.34 -9.22 -14.74
C LEU A 537 -11.27 -10.43 -14.73
N ASN A 538 -12.39 -10.33 -15.43
CA ASN A 538 -13.25 -11.48 -15.75
C ASN A 538 -12.76 -12.22 -17.01
N SER A 539 -12.63 -13.55 -16.93
CA SER A 539 -12.36 -14.39 -18.11
C SER A 539 -13.51 -14.31 -19.10
N ALA A 540 -13.20 -14.16 -20.39
CA ALA A 540 -14.20 -14.19 -21.47
C ALA A 540 -14.62 -15.62 -21.85
N LEU A 541 -13.91 -16.63 -21.35
CA LEU A 541 -14.06 -18.05 -21.73
C LEU A 541 -14.77 -18.90 -20.65
N SER A 542 -15.12 -18.34 -19.49
CA SER A 542 -15.84 -19.10 -18.47
C SER A 542 -17.30 -19.31 -18.88
N VAL A 543 -17.62 -20.54 -19.30
CA VAL A 543 -19.01 -20.99 -19.50
C VAL A 543 -19.76 -21.08 -18.16
N THR A 544 -19.00 -21.20 -17.06
CA THR A 544 -19.45 -21.30 -15.67
C THR A 544 -19.12 -20.01 -14.92
N GLY A 545 -20.02 -19.02 -15.00
CA GLY A 545 -20.04 -17.85 -14.11
C GLY A 545 -19.05 -16.72 -14.44
N THR A 546 -19.34 -15.54 -13.88
CA THR A 546 -18.45 -14.36 -13.82
C THR A 546 -18.09 -14.10 -12.37
N LEU A 547 -16.95 -13.46 -12.09
CA LEU A 547 -16.64 -12.96 -10.74
C LEU A 547 -17.51 -11.73 -10.44
N THR A 548 -17.95 -11.60 -9.19
CA THR A 548 -18.65 -10.40 -8.74
C THR A 548 -17.79 -9.14 -8.98
N PRO A 549 -18.31 -8.08 -9.64
CA PRO A 549 -17.52 -6.87 -9.93
C PRO A 549 -17.46 -5.88 -8.76
N ASP A 550 -17.96 -6.22 -7.57
CA ASP A 550 -17.99 -5.30 -6.43
C ASP A 550 -16.56 -4.96 -5.98
N THR A 551 -16.21 -3.68 -6.09
CA THR A 551 -14.93 -3.10 -5.71
C THR A 551 -15.20 -2.04 -4.65
N LYS A 552 -14.90 -2.39 -3.40
CA LYS A 552 -15.05 -1.50 -2.25
C LYS A 552 -13.80 -1.59 -1.41
N SER A 553 -13.31 -0.43 -0.97
CA SER A 553 -12.18 -0.32 -0.05
C SER A 553 -12.66 0.22 1.28
N ASN A 554 -12.43 -0.51 2.37
CA ASN A 554 -12.73 -0.03 3.70
C ASN A 554 -11.55 0.76 4.30
N PRO A 555 -11.80 1.86 5.05
CA PRO A 555 -10.77 2.55 5.81
C PRO A 555 -10.36 1.76 7.07
N SER A 556 -9.14 1.97 7.57
CA SER A 556 -8.69 1.43 8.86
C SER A 556 -9.30 2.24 10.01
N VAL A 557 -10.04 1.59 10.92
CA VAL A 557 -10.66 2.21 12.11
C VAL A 557 -10.75 1.19 13.24
N SER A 558 -10.24 1.49 14.43
CA SER A 558 -10.56 0.75 15.67
C SER A 558 -11.82 1.31 16.33
N GLY A 559 -12.66 0.49 16.91
CA GLY A 559 -13.96 0.86 17.48
C GLY A 559 -15.11 0.75 16.47
N ALA A 560 -16.28 0.31 16.93
CA ALA A 560 -17.46 0.20 16.10
C ALA A 560 -18.02 1.58 15.71
N VAL A 561 -18.39 1.76 14.43
CA VAL A 561 -19.19 2.90 13.98
C VAL A 561 -20.66 2.54 14.20
N GLY A 562 -21.14 2.70 15.44
CA GLY A 562 -22.48 2.29 15.89
C GLY A 562 -22.44 1.24 17.01
N ASP A 563 -23.60 0.66 17.35
CA ASP A 563 -23.73 -0.28 18.49
C ASP A 563 -23.30 -1.73 18.16
N SER A 564 -23.06 -2.06 16.88
CA SER A 564 -22.70 -3.43 16.48
C SER A 564 -21.24 -3.74 16.74
N LYS A 565 -20.97 -4.73 17.60
CA LYS A 565 -19.62 -5.28 17.85
C LYS A 565 -19.26 -6.45 16.94
N THR A 566 -20.21 -6.90 16.12
CA THR A 566 -20.07 -8.05 15.23
C THR A 566 -19.94 -7.57 13.80
N TYR A 567 -18.95 -8.12 13.10
CA TYR A 567 -18.77 -7.91 11.68
C TYR A 567 -19.85 -8.62 10.87
N GLN A 568 -20.36 -7.92 9.85
CA GLN A 568 -21.29 -8.45 8.87
C GLN A 568 -20.65 -8.34 7.49
N LEU A 569 -20.84 -9.36 6.65
CA LEU A 569 -20.34 -9.32 5.28
C LEU A 569 -20.98 -8.13 4.53
N PRO A 570 -20.21 -7.39 3.72
CA PRO A 570 -20.77 -6.33 2.91
C PRO A 570 -21.66 -6.93 1.81
N ASP A 571 -22.77 -6.25 1.52
CA ASP A 571 -23.55 -6.51 0.32
C ASP A 571 -22.63 -6.44 -0.92
N ALA A 572 -22.69 -7.36 -1.90
CA ALA A 572 -23.72 -8.38 -2.15
C ALA A 572 -23.37 -9.81 -1.67
N PHE A 573 -22.53 -9.96 -0.64
CA PHE A 573 -22.08 -11.26 -0.15
C PHE A 573 -22.86 -11.70 1.10
N TYR A 574 -23.02 -13.01 1.25
CA TYR A 574 -23.57 -13.66 2.44
C TYR A 574 -22.91 -15.03 2.62
N TYR A 575 -23.13 -15.69 3.76
CA TYR A 575 -22.70 -17.07 3.94
C TYR A 575 -23.87 -18.01 4.24
N SER A 576 -23.75 -19.27 3.84
CA SER A 576 -24.61 -20.36 4.28
C SER A 576 -23.86 -21.30 5.23
N LEU A 577 -24.61 -22.01 6.07
CA LEU A 577 -24.08 -22.96 7.04
C LEU A 577 -24.29 -24.39 6.55
N GLN A 578 -23.26 -25.23 6.68
CA GLN A 578 -23.33 -26.64 6.32
C GLN A 578 -22.56 -27.49 7.33
N LEU A 579 -23.29 -28.30 8.12
CA LEU A 579 -22.66 -29.21 9.09
C LEU A 579 -22.00 -30.40 8.39
N PHE A 580 -20.79 -30.76 8.81
CA PHE A 580 -20.10 -31.97 8.38
C PHE A 580 -19.26 -32.55 9.51
N THR A 581 -18.93 -33.84 9.44
CA THR A 581 -18.09 -34.51 10.45
C THR A 581 -16.67 -34.72 9.92
N ASP A 582 -15.67 -34.26 10.66
CA ASP A 582 -14.28 -34.67 10.50
C ASP A 582 -13.89 -35.58 11.67
N SER A 583 -13.63 -36.85 11.35
CA SER A 583 -13.31 -37.89 12.32
C SER A 583 -14.42 -38.06 13.37
N THR A 584 -14.31 -37.44 14.55
CA THR A 584 -15.32 -37.49 15.62
C THR A 584 -15.93 -36.13 15.96
N GLU A 585 -15.47 -35.06 15.30
CA GLU A 585 -15.91 -33.69 15.57
C GLU A 585 -16.91 -33.24 14.51
N THR A 586 -18.05 -32.69 14.97
CA THR A 586 -19.00 -32.02 14.08
C THR A 586 -18.56 -30.58 13.90
N ILE A 587 -18.36 -30.18 12.65
CA ILE A 587 -17.88 -28.86 12.24
C ILE A 587 -19.03 -28.07 11.62
N THR A 588 -19.18 -26.81 12.02
CA THR A 588 -20.06 -25.85 11.33
C THR A 588 -19.32 -25.32 10.10
N GLY A 589 -19.63 -25.85 8.92
CA GLY A 589 -19.06 -25.38 7.66
C GLY A 589 -19.63 -24.04 7.23
N LEU A 590 -18.80 -23.16 6.67
CA LEU A 590 -19.18 -21.87 6.09
C LEU A 590 -18.97 -21.89 4.58
N GLN A 591 -19.98 -21.45 3.84
CA GLN A 591 -19.92 -21.27 2.39
C GLN A 591 -20.25 -19.82 2.02
N LEU A 592 -19.34 -19.11 1.38
CA LEU A 592 -19.50 -17.76 0.84
C LEU A 592 -20.24 -17.78 -0.49
N LEU A 593 -21.32 -17.00 -0.56
CA LEU A 593 -22.19 -16.90 -1.72
C LEU A 593 -22.42 -15.42 -2.09
N ALA A 594 -22.69 -15.16 -3.37
CA ALA A 594 -23.12 -13.85 -3.86
C ALA A 594 -24.63 -13.87 -4.11
N LYS A 595 -25.32 -12.78 -3.78
CA LYS A 595 -26.79 -12.64 -3.96
C LYS A 595 -27.24 -12.75 -5.41
N ASP A 596 -26.36 -12.42 -6.36
CA ASP A 596 -26.62 -12.53 -7.80
C ASP A 596 -26.25 -13.91 -8.39
N GLY A 597 -25.78 -14.85 -7.56
CA GLY A 597 -25.32 -16.18 -7.99
C GLY A 597 -23.96 -16.20 -8.67
N SER A 598 -23.24 -15.07 -8.74
CA SER A 598 -21.86 -15.02 -9.24
C SER A 598 -20.87 -15.70 -8.29
N THR A 599 -19.67 -16.04 -8.78
CA THR A 599 -18.62 -16.56 -7.91
C THR A 599 -18.02 -15.41 -7.10
N PRO A 600 -17.98 -15.48 -5.76
CA PRO A 600 -17.38 -14.44 -4.95
C PRO A 600 -15.92 -14.17 -5.32
N ASN A 601 -15.58 -12.89 -5.44
CA ASN A 601 -14.22 -12.41 -5.67
C ASN A 601 -13.40 -12.28 -4.36
N LYS A 602 -13.98 -12.68 -3.22
CA LYS A 602 -13.37 -12.59 -1.89
C LYS A 602 -12.77 -13.93 -1.44
N ILE A 603 -11.65 -13.85 -0.76
CA ILE A 603 -11.12 -14.91 0.09
C ILE A 603 -11.22 -14.41 1.53
N ILE A 604 -11.75 -15.26 2.40
CA ILE A 604 -11.95 -14.99 3.81
C ILE A 604 -11.21 -16.06 4.62
N LEU A 605 -10.58 -15.65 5.71
CA LEU A 605 -10.09 -16.55 6.77
C LEU A 605 -10.59 -16.06 8.13
N GLY A 606 -11.41 -16.88 8.80
CA GLY A 606 -11.86 -16.67 10.17
C GLY A 606 -11.08 -17.49 11.19
N LEU A 607 -10.51 -16.83 12.19
CA LEU A 607 -9.82 -17.43 13.33
C LEU A 607 -10.42 -16.90 14.63
N THR A 608 -10.34 -17.67 15.71
CA THR A 608 -10.52 -17.08 17.04
C THR A 608 -9.33 -16.19 17.40
N GLN A 609 -9.53 -15.26 18.35
CA GLN A 609 -8.44 -14.40 18.83
C GLN A 609 -7.27 -15.22 19.38
N GLU A 610 -7.54 -16.29 20.13
CA GLU A 610 -6.52 -17.17 20.72
C GLU A 610 -5.67 -17.86 19.64
N GLU A 611 -6.31 -18.42 18.61
CA GLU A 611 -5.61 -19.03 17.47
C GLU A 611 -4.75 -18.00 16.73
N ASN A 612 -5.29 -16.80 16.49
CA ASN A 612 -4.55 -15.72 15.83
C ASN A 612 -3.35 -15.25 16.67
N ASP A 613 -3.50 -15.13 17.99
CA ASP A 613 -2.42 -14.72 18.88
C ASP A 613 -1.32 -15.79 18.95
N SER A 614 -1.67 -17.08 18.86
CA SER A 614 -0.71 -18.17 18.72
C SER A 614 0.14 -18.02 17.44
N LEU A 615 -0.46 -17.63 16.32
CA LEU A 615 0.24 -17.37 15.05
C LEU A 615 1.09 -16.10 15.13
N LYS A 616 0.57 -15.01 15.69
CA LYS A 616 1.33 -13.76 15.92
C LYS A 616 2.55 -13.98 16.80
N SER A 617 2.47 -14.86 17.78
CA SER A 617 3.60 -15.17 18.67
C SER A 617 4.82 -15.72 17.92
N LEU A 618 4.60 -16.41 16.79
CA LEU A 618 5.68 -16.93 15.94
C LEU A 618 6.49 -15.80 15.28
N ILE A 619 5.83 -14.69 14.93
CA ILE A 619 6.47 -13.52 14.32
C ILE A 619 7.46 -12.91 15.32
N VAL A 620 7.00 -12.65 16.55
CA VAL A 620 7.81 -12.00 17.59
C VAL A 620 8.94 -12.93 18.05
N THR A 621 8.64 -14.20 18.32
CA THR A 621 9.61 -15.17 18.84
C THR A 621 10.76 -15.43 17.87
N ASN A 622 10.50 -15.39 16.56
CA ASN A 622 11.49 -15.65 15.52
C ASN A 622 12.01 -14.38 14.84
N GLY A 623 11.59 -13.19 15.30
CA GLY A 623 12.04 -11.91 14.74
C GLY A 623 11.75 -11.76 13.25
N LEU A 624 10.57 -12.23 12.80
CA LEU A 624 10.25 -12.29 11.38
C LEU A 624 9.80 -10.92 10.84
N THR A 625 10.33 -10.54 9.68
CA THR A 625 9.80 -9.43 8.88
C THR A 625 8.95 -9.97 7.73
N ASN A 626 8.05 -9.12 7.21
CA ASN A 626 7.21 -9.45 6.07
C ASN A 626 6.46 -10.80 6.23
N ALA A 627 5.97 -11.07 7.44
CA ALA A 627 5.25 -12.29 7.76
C ALA A 627 3.96 -12.41 6.95
N ARG A 628 3.60 -13.63 6.55
CA ARG A 628 2.38 -13.99 5.83
C ARG A 628 1.74 -15.19 6.49
N LEU A 629 0.41 -15.21 6.49
CA LEU A 629 -0.34 -16.38 6.91
C LEU A 629 -0.23 -17.44 5.82
N PHE A 630 0.11 -18.65 6.24
CA PHE A 630 0.41 -19.77 5.35
C PHE A 630 -0.51 -20.95 5.67
N LEU A 631 -1.04 -21.63 4.66
CA LEU A 631 -1.88 -22.81 4.83
C LEU A 631 -1.22 -24.03 4.19
N ILE A 632 -0.89 -25.01 5.02
CA ILE A 632 -0.33 -26.29 4.58
C ILE A 632 -1.47 -27.25 4.29
N ASP A 633 -1.57 -27.69 3.04
CA ASP A 633 -2.58 -28.63 2.61
C ASP A 633 -2.42 -29.98 3.32
N LEU A 634 -3.49 -30.48 3.93
CA LEU A 634 -3.56 -31.85 4.49
C LEU A 634 -4.31 -32.80 3.56
N PHE A 635 -4.43 -32.42 2.28
CA PHE A 635 -5.05 -33.17 1.19
C PHE A 635 -4.18 -33.03 -0.06
N ILE A 636 -4.50 -33.80 -1.11
CA ILE A 636 -3.84 -33.69 -2.41
C ILE A 636 -4.82 -33.04 -3.38
N ASP A 637 -4.38 -32.06 -4.17
CA ASP A 637 -5.23 -31.40 -5.15
C ASP A 637 -5.98 -32.39 -6.06
N GLY A 638 -7.31 -32.25 -6.11
CA GLY A 638 -8.21 -33.18 -6.83
C GLY A 638 -8.54 -34.47 -6.08
N ASN A 639 -8.07 -34.61 -4.84
CA ASN A 639 -8.45 -35.64 -3.88
C ASN A 639 -8.79 -34.97 -2.54
N GLU A 640 -9.72 -34.03 -2.58
CA GLU A 640 -10.29 -33.40 -1.39
C GLU A 640 -10.90 -34.43 -0.42
N LEU A 641 -11.03 -34.06 0.85
CA LEU A 641 -11.59 -34.94 1.88
C LEU A 641 -13.11 -35.02 1.75
N ILE A 642 -13.70 -36.16 2.08
CA ILE A 642 -15.15 -36.40 2.03
C ILE A 642 -15.62 -36.82 3.42
N SER A 643 -16.61 -36.09 3.96
CA SER A 643 -17.20 -36.38 5.27
C SER A 643 -18.16 -37.57 5.23
N ALA A 644 -18.60 -38.05 6.40
CA ALA A 644 -19.61 -39.12 6.50
C ALA A 644 -20.96 -38.74 5.85
N GLU A 645 -21.25 -37.45 5.81
CA GLU A 645 -22.42 -36.85 5.18
C GLU A 645 -22.23 -36.61 3.67
N ASN A 646 -21.13 -37.11 3.09
CA ASN A 646 -20.74 -36.92 1.69
C ASN A 646 -20.50 -35.44 1.31
N ILE A 647 -19.99 -34.66 2.25
CA ILE A 647 -19.58 -33.27 2.01
C ILE A 647 -18.10 -33.24 1.67
N ILE A 648 -17.76 -32.61 0.54
CA ILE A 648 -16.38 -32.40 0.12
C ILE A 648 -15.84 -31.18 0.87
N TYR A 649 -14.66 -31.31 1.48
CA TYR A 649 -14.00 -30.23 2.20
C TYR A 649 -12.48 -30.30 2.06
N GLN A 650 -11.84 -29.16 2.27
CA GLN A 650 -10.39 -29.01 2.38
C GLN A 650 -10.01 -28.78 3.84
N LYS A 651 -8.88 -29.36 4.25
CA LYS A 651 -8.32 -29.20 5.59
C LYS A 651 -6.87 -28.76 5.49
N TYR A 652 -6.52 -27.76 6.28
CA TYR A 652 -5.20 -27.14 6.28
C TYR A 652 -4.66 -27.01 7.70
N LYS A 653 -3.34 -26.94 7.81
CA LYS A 653 -2.65 -26.50 9.02
C LYS A 653 -2.13 -25.09 8.82
N ALA A 654 -2.52 -24.16 9.69
CA ALA A 654 -2.06 -22.78 9.60
C ALA A 654 -0.68 -22.59 10.23
N GLY A 655 0.14 -21.77 9.57
CA GLY A 655 1.47 -21.37 10.02
C GLY A 655 1.83 -19.97 9.55
N ILE A 656 3.06 -19.57 9.81
CA ILE A 656 3.62 -18.29 9.38
C ILE A 656 4.87 -18.54 8.56
N VAL A 657 4.93 -17.94 7.37
CA VAL A 657 6.18 -17.77 6.62
C VAL A 657 6.60 -16.32 6.72
N GLY A 658 7.87 -16.08 7.08
CA GLY A 658 8.44 -14.75 7.16
C GLY A 658 9.91 -14.74 6.75
N GLU A 659 10.44 -13.53 6.56
CA GLU A 659 11.86 -13.30 6.32
C GLU A 659 12.60 -13.34 7.67
N THR A 660 13.63 -14.18 7.78
CA THR A 660 14.53 -14.19 8.94
C THR A 660 15.53 -13.03 8.87
N ALA A 661 16.27 -12.79 9.96
CA ALA A 661 17.35 -11.79 9.96
C ALA A 661 18.43 -12.04 8.88
N ALA A 662 18.59 -13.29 8.43
CA ALA A 662 19.50 -13.69 7.35
C ALA A 662 18.89 -13.58 5.94
N GLY A 663 17.61 -13.20 5.84
CA GLY A 663 16.89 -13.09 4.57
C GLY A 663 16.34 -14.40 4.02
N GLU A 664 16.36 -15.47 4.80
CA GLU A 664 15.75 -16.74 4.43
C GLU A 664 14.23 -16.65 4.62
N LEU A 665 13.47 -17.19 3.68
CA LEU A 665 12.03 -17.42 3.87
C LEU A 665 11.85 -18.76 4.58
N LYS A 666 11.24 -18.75 5.77
CA LYS A 666 11.09 -19.97 6.58
C LYS A 666 9.70 -20.08 7.18
N LEU A 667 9.17 -21.30 7.16
CA LEU A 667 7.91 -21.69 7.77
C LEU A 667 8.10 -21.95 9.28
N TYR A 668 7.17 -21.43 10.07
CA TYR A 668 7.02 -21.70 11.49
C TYR A 668 5.58 -22.13 11.78
N LEU A 669 5.45 -23.12 12.66
CA LEU A 669 4.16 -23.65 13.09
C LEU A 669 3.94 -23.39 14.59
N PRO A 670 2.70 -23.13 15.01
CA PRO A 670 2.37 -23.01 16.42
C PRO A 670 2.56 -24.36 17.12
N ALA A 671 2.76 -24.32 18.45
CA ALA A 671 2.92 -25.54 19.25
C ALA A 671 1.65 -26.41 19.27
N THR A 672 0.49 -25.76 19.22
CA THR A 672 -0.81 -26.40 19.01
C THR A 672 -1.27 -26.10 17.59
N ASP A 673 -1.61 -27.14 16.85
CA ASP A 673 -2.04 -27.01 15.46
C ASP A 673 -3.32 -26.19 15.35
N VAL A 674 -3.30 -25.16 14.51
CA VAL A 674 -4.48 -24.40 14.12
C VAL A 674 -5.03 -25.02 12.83
N MET A 675 -6.12 -25.77 12.95
CA MET A 675 -6.76 -26.48 11.83
C MET A 675 -7.79 -25.59 11.15
N VAL A 676 -7.58 -25.35 9.86
CA VAL A 676 -8.44 -24.52 9.02
C VAL A 676 -9.19 -25.41 8.03
N TYR A 677 -10.47 -25.13 7.82
CA TYR A 677 -11.35 -25.85 6.91
C TYR A 677 -11.85 -24.90 5.82
N SER A 678 -12.18 -25.45 4.66
CA SER A 678 -12.96 -24.76 3.62
C SER A 678 -13.81 -25.75 2.85
N LEU A 679 -14.98 -25.32 2.38
CA LEU A 679 -15.84 -26.11 1.50
C LEU A 679 -15.59 -25.82 0.02
N GLU A 680 -15.03 -24.64 -0.28
CA GLU A 680 -14.98 -24.11 -1.66
C GLU A 680 -13.75 -23.24 -1.95
N ARG A 681 -12.75 -23.25 -1.06
CA ARG A 681 -11.52 -22.43 -1.15
C ARG A 681 -11.76 -20.91 -1.23
N LYS A 682 -12.91 -20.43 -0.74
CA LYS A 682 -13.24 -18.99 -0.60
C LYS A 682 -13.39 -18.58 0.85
N TYR A 683 -14.27 -19.26 1.60
CA TYR A 683 -14.37 -19.09 3.04
C TYR A 683 -13.53 -20.15 3.75
N HIS A 684 -12.47 -19.70 4.43
CA HIS A 684 -11.62 -20.52 5.27
C HIS A 684 -11.93 -20.20 6.74
N PHE A 685 -12.00 -21.19 7.61
CA PHE A 685 -12.38 -21.00 9.01
C PHE A 685 -11.84 -22.10 9.91
N THR A 686 -11.60 -21.79 11.18
CA THR A 686 -11.38 -22.82 12.21
C THR A 686 -12.72 -23.30 12.77
N SER A 687 -12.75 -24.53 13.30
CA SER A 687 -13.94 -25.08 13.99
C SER A 687 -14.42 -24.14 15.10
N ALA A 688 -13.48 -23.62 15.88
CA ALA A 688 -13.77 -22.71 16.99
C ALA A 688 -14.36 -21.37 16.52
N TYR A 689 -13.90 -20.83 15.38
CA TYR A 689 -14.46 -19.62 14.79
C TYR A 689 -15.92 -19.81 14.32
N SER A 690 -16.21 -20.92 13.64
CA SER A 690 -17.51 -21.13 12.99
C SER A 690 -18.58 -21.70 13.92
N LYS A 691 -18.20 -22.29 15.06
CA LYS A 691 -19.10 -22.97 16.00
C LYS A 691 -20.35 -22.17 16.40
N TYR A 692 -20.22 -20.86 16.61
CA TYR A 692 -21.30 -19.98 17.07
C TYR A 692 -21.84 -19.05 15.98
N MET A 693 -21.47 -19.29 14.71
CA MET A 693 -22.05 -18.57 13.58
C MET A 693 -23.54 -18.89 13.45
N LYS A 694 -24.37 -17.87 13.31
CA LYS A 694 -25.83 -17.99 13.06
C LYS A 694 -26.11 -17.84 11.57
N GLU A 695 -27.24 -18.36 11.10
CA GLU A 695 -27.60 -18.25 9.68
C GLU A 695 -27.78 -16.78 9.27
N ASP A 696 -27.23 -16.40 8.12
CA ASP A 696 -27.26 -15.02 7.64
C ASP A 696 -28.70 -14.51 7.46
N ASN A 697 -28.95 -13.26 7.85
CA ASN A 697 -30.29 -12.64 7.80
C ASN A 697 -30.91 -12.72 6.41
N TYR A 698 -30.12 -12.65 5.34
CA TYR A 698 -30.63 -12.76 3.96
C TYR A 698 -31.30 -14.11 3.69
N LEU A 699 -30.72 -15.21 4.20
CA LEU A 699 -31.33 -16.54 4.07
C LEU A 699 -32.58 -16.69 4.94
N GLN A 700 -32.60 -16.06 6.11
CA GLN A 700 -33.80 -16.00 6.95
C GLN A 700 -34.95 -15.30 6.22
N GLU A 701 -34.68 -14.17 5.56
CA GLU A 701 -35.66 -13.43 4.76
C GLU A 701 -36.16 -14.24 3.54
N LEU A 702 -35.27 -14.89 2.78
CA LEU A 702 -35.64 -15.77 1.66
C LEU A 702 -36.54 -16.93 2.11
N ASN A 703 -36.23 -17.52 3.25
CA ASN A 703 -37.02 -18.62 3.82
C ASN A 703 -38.43 -18.14 4.24
N MET A 704 -38.57 -16.93 4.77
CA MET A 704 -39.89 -16.35 5.09
C MET A 704 -40.72 -16.06 3.82
N VAL A 705 -40.13 -15.48 2.78
CA VAL A 705 -40.83 -15.21 1.50
C VAL A 705 -41.27 -16.50 0.80
N THR A 706 -40.53 -17.60 0.98
CA THR A 706 -40.88 -18.90 0.38
C THR A 706 -42.05 -19.58 1.12
N ILE A 707 -42.23 -19.29 2.41
CA ILE A 707 -43.37 -19.79 3.21
C ILE A 707 -44.64 -19.02 2.87
N ASP A 708 -44.57 -17.70 2.68
CA ASP A 708 -45.71 -16.86 2.31
C ASP A 708 -46.24 -17.12 0.89
N ASN A 709 -45.40 -17.62 -0.03
CA ASN A 709 -45.83 -18.04 -1.37
C ASN A 709 -46.35 -19.49 -1.45
N LYS A 710 -46.27 -20.24 -0.34
CA LYS A 710 -46.78 -21.63 -0.23
C LYS A 710 -48.05 -21.73 0.63
N LEU A 711 -48.48 -20.63 1.26
CA LEU A 711 -49.78 -20.43 1.89
C LEU A 711 -50.73 -19.73 0.91
#